data_AF-A0A937XEL0-F1
#
_entry.id   AF-A0A937XEL0-F1
#
_cell.length_a   1.000
_cell.length_b   1.000
_cell.length_c   1.000
_cell.angle_alpha   90.00
_cell.angle_beta   90.00
_cell.angle_gamma   90.00
#
_symmetry.space_group_name_H-M   'P 1'
#
loop_
_entity.id
_entity.type
_entity.pdbx_description
1 polymer ?
#
loop_
_entity_poly.entity_id
_entity_poly.type
_entity_poly.pdbx_seq_one_letter_code
_entity_poly.pdbx_strand_id
1 'polypeptide(L)'
;MSGRIRFALLFAVAVLSLPTAEGRQLRLVKSQRRSIPGEAAQAARFLQSYTTLQEDEPAFERFRFKPTDADLDRIRKLQAGGTDTVRVLCLRVEFLSDTTPLTTGNGKMDTLGFLSPDSGLFYDPPHFKRYFERQMEGLRNYYLAQSLGKLYVEFTVMPSGEKTCYQLPREMQFYGDTISFAAVEVGLVRLMRDAFKVADEDPELHFGDYDEFIVFHAGSGLQSDFGLRNDSPFDLLAGEIPSGAIQAYLGEPHISVDSGRTHIEQGTVLPEMMRQDTMYEGQTNILGMTGLAGTLFHEFAHLLGAYDLYDVTGATMGVGGWSLMGYGSWLGDYGAGAPPGVVPGFLDAYHRTLFLDTISQVRTVRVPMESIPIFAAEMDTELFSQRGDSLRPTIVKIPISPEEYFLIENRQVDVKQPDTIDVDVEDGVVIAVGGSEYDFFQPGSGLLIWHIDRRVLADYGPFNAVNIDPARKGVDLEEGDGVQDFDVPYWQSRAPNYEVYGHKYDPFSKGGYNDSFTAYTNPNTDAYKGRSYIGVRLLGAVDSTAPLKDTVISVKVGWDLYQPGFPKVVGNTPFLSAFAADMDGNDTLDIAVIDAGGGLKMWRSNGSALRPPLSIGATTRADIAIGDVAGDSRLEVVAAGNDTLVTVVPVSGAPTRIKVGDRVFAAPVLADLDGDGKKEIIVGSTDMKLYAWKGDGSLMPGFPVAVGSEIRAAVAVTDTVRPRIVLLSGDGRLFLYEPDGSLVSGFPVVLSISPFYAKAQPLVADFDRDGSREIAAVAGGEHDYRLYVVGLDGTVKFRSREFIRSPFTGTLSAADMDGDLYPDVLAASMNDLFALNRSGNLVSNYPFTQESTYTTTELAGNWIITVDVYFQYASSPVVADVDGDGGSDLIIGSPEYGLLGLDGTTGKPLPFFPLMATAGISAVPLAVDLDGDGKLELAAGDDSGTFYVWKMPGPASGIKWPCAYHDACHTGLILESELPPWQPRTHTGLVDKLYVYPNPAGSSVNVRYHLHDADEVKLRLLDMAGEPVGAEFDGQAVKDADNETTVDLKKITPGTYVVRLEAKRPGRREVKFTKLAVIR
;
A
#
# COMPACT_ATOMS: atom_id res chain seq x y z
N MET A 1 -11.40 -63.95 -38.07
CA MET A 1 -10.44 -63.22 -38.92
C MET A 1 -9.59 -62.34 -38.02
N SER A 2 -8.29 -62.59 -38.05
CA SER A 2 -7.14 -61.85 -37.51
C SER A 2 -7.08 -60.40 -38.02
N GLY A 3 -6.37 -59.43 -37.41
CA GLY A 3 -5.35 -59.44 -36.35
C GLY A 3 -5.08 -58.01 -35.83
N ARG A 4 -4.65 -57.87 -34.57
CA ARG A 4 -3.28 -57.56 -34.11
C ARG A 4 -2.65 -56.30 -34.74
N ILE A 5 -2.60 -55.22 -33.94
CA ILE A 5 -1.52 -54.21 -33.97
C ILE A 5 -0.91 -54.21 -32.56
N ARG A 6 0.39 -54.50 -32.49
CA ARG A 6 1.23 -54.52 -31.28
C ARG A 6 1.84 -53.13 -31.11
N PHE A 7 1.69 -52.51 -29.94
CA PHE A 7 2.66 -51.52 -29.45
C PHE A 7 3.70 -52.29 -28.62
N ALA A 8 4.94 -52.30 -29.10
CA ALA A 8 6.09 -52.79 -28.37
C ALA A 8 6.85 -51.57 -27.83
N LEU A 9 6.82 -51.34 -26.52
CA LEU A 9 7.79 -50.47 -25.86
C LEU A 9 9.09 -51.27 -25.69
N LEU A 10 10.15 -50.84 -26.37
CA LEU A 10 11.51 -51.24 -26.04
C LEU A 10 11.91 -50.51 -24.75
N PHE A 11 11.86 -51.19 -23.61
CA PHE A 11 12.74 -50.87 -22.48
C PHE A 11 14.02 -51.70 -22.67
N ALA A 12 15.05 -51.09 -23.24
CA ALA A 12 16.40 -51.61 -23.15
C ALA A 12 16.91 -51.30 -21.75
N VAL A 13 16.81 -52.27 -20.84
CA VAL A 13 17.50 -52.26 -19.55
C VAL A 13 19.00 -52.32 -19.84
N ALA A 14 19.68 -51.17 -19.76
CA ALA A 14 21.13 -51.14 -19.65
C ALA A 14 21.49 -51.57 -18.23
N VAL A 15 21.80 -52.85 -18.05
CA VAL A 15 22.44 -53.36 -16.83
C VAL A 15 23.87 -52.81 -16.81
N LEU A 16 24.10 -51.71 -16.09
CA LEU A 16 25.42 -51.22 -15.74
C LEU A 16 25.88 -51.92 -14.46
N SER A 17 26.93 -52.72 -14.59
CA SER A 17 27.60 -53.40 -13.47
C SER A 17 28.76 -52.55 -12.97
N LEU A 18 28.71 -51.97 -11.76
CA LEU A 18 29.88 -51.35 -11.11
C LEU A 18 29.80 -51.39 -9.56
N PRO A 19 30.94 -51.26 -8.84
CA PRO A 19 31.12 -51.72 -7.45
C PRO A 19 30.97 -50.64 -6.35
N THR A 20 31.02 -51.16 -5.11
CA THR A 20 30.61 -50.68 -3.76
C THR A 20 30.94 -49.26 -3.28
N ALA A 21 30.14 -48.84 -2.29
CA ALA A 21 29.99 -47.55 -1.60
C ALA A 21 31.17 -47.07 -0.73
N GLU A 22 31.59 -45.83 -0.98
CA GLU A 22 32.22 -44.83 -0.09
C GLU A 22 31.86 -43.44 -0.67
N GLY A 23 31.78 -42.38 0.15
CA GLY A 23 31.23 -41.05 -0.18
C GLY A 23 31.50 -40.57 -1.62
N ARG A 24 30.44 -40.13 -2.29
CA ARG A 24 30.47 -39.72 -3.71
C ARG A 24 29.95 -38.30 -3.86
N GLN A 25 30.73 -37.46 -4.53
CA GLN A 25 30.20 -36.30 -5.21
C GLN A 25 29.41 -36.80 -6.43
N LEU A 26 28.10 -36.56 -6.45
CA LEU A 26 27.25 -36.90 -7.59
C LEU A 26 27.12 -35.70 -8.52
N ARG A 27 27.23 -35.95 -9.81
CA ARG A 27 27.02 -34.93 -10.84
C ARG A 27 25.66 -35.11 -11.49
N LEU A 28 24.78 -34.13 -11.34
CA LEU A 28 23.44 -34.11 -11.92
C LEU A 28 23.44 -33.30 -13.21
N VAL A 29 22.67 -33.73 -14.22
CA VAL A 29 22.54 -33.02 -15.50
C VAL A 29 21.07 -32.78 -15.80
N LYS A 30 20.68 -31.52 -16.04
CA LYS A 30 19.28 -31.13 -16.28
C LYS A 30 18.76 -31.82 -17.55
N SER A 31 17.62 -32.51 -17.47
CA SER A 31 17.13 -33.35 -18.59
C SER A 31 16.51 -32.57 -19.76
N GLN A 32 16.29 -31.26 -19.57
CA GLN A 32 15.51 -30.35 -20.42
C GLN A 32 14.08 -30.85 -20.77
N ARG A 33 13.56 -31.89 -20.08
CA ARG A 33 12.20 -32.43 -20.27
C ARG A 33 11.44 -32.47 -18.94
N ARG A 34 10.87 -31.33 -18.54
CA ARG A 34 9.80 -31.30 -17.51
C ARG A 34 8.47 -31.73 -18.12
N SER A 35 8.32 -33.01 -18.47
CA SER A 35 6.98 -33.56 -18.61
C SER A 35 6.96 -35.02 -18.20
N ILE A 36 6.37 -35.28 -17.03
CA ILE A 36 5.88 -36.61 -16.68
C ILE A 36 4.39 -36.62 -17.03
N PRO A 37 3.95 -37.48 -17.96
CA PRO A 37 2.54 -37.59 -18.28
C PRO A 37 1.74 -37.98 -17.03
N GLY A 38 0.86 -37.10 -16.55
CA GLY A 38 -0.11 -37.39 -15.48
C GLY A 38 0.09 -36.65 -14.16
N GLU A 39 1.27 -36.07 -13.90
CA GLU A 39 1.59 -35.29 -12.69
C GLU A 39 0.62 -34.13 -12.48
N ALA A 40 0.40 -33.38 -13.55
CA ALA A 40 -0.63 -32.37 -13.67
C ALA A 40 -2.04 -32.83 -13.26
N ALA A 41 -2.49 -33.95 -13.80
CA ALA A 41 -3.83 -34.48 -13.54
C ALA A 41 -3.93 -35.18 -12.17
N GLN A 42 -2.81 -35.46 -11.51
CA GLN A 42 -2.72 -36.08 -10.19
C GLN A 42 -2.77 -35.02 -9.10
N ALA A 43 -1.94 -33.98 -9.24
CA ALA A 43 -2.11 -32.76 -8.49
C ALA A 43 -3.59 -32.34 -8.60
N ALA A 44 -4.13 -32.18 -9.83
CA ALA A 44 -5.49 -31.69 -10.12
C ALA A 44 -6.58 -32.33 -9.22
N ARG A 45 -6.43 -33.62 -8.96
CA ARG A 45 -7.37 -34.42 -8.16
C ARG A 45 -7.16 -34.25 -6.65
N PHE A 46 -5.91 -34.08 -6.21
CA PHE A 46 -5.54 -33.91 -4.81
C PHE A 46 -6.10 -32.61 -4.22
N LEU A 47 -5.88 -31.46 -4.85
CA LEU A 47 -6.45 -30.21 -4.32
C LEU A 47 -7.98 -30.17 -4.49
N GLN A 48 -8.57 -30.83 -5.50
CA GLN A 48 -10.03 -31.01 -5.59
C GLN A 48 -10.61 -31.83 -4.42
N SER A 49 -9.86 -32.82 -3.89
CA SER A 49 -10.28 -33.53 -2.68
C SER A 49 -10.03 -32.73 -1.40
N TYR A 50 -9.05 -31.83 -1.38
CA TYR A 50 -8.71 -30.99 -0.23
C TYR A 50 -9.56 -29.71 -0.11
N THR A 51 -10.08 -29.15 -1.21
CA THR A 51 -10.77 -27.84 -1.27
C THR A 51 -12.25 -27.86 -0.85
N THR A 52 -12.73 -28.88 -0.15
CA THR A 52 -14.08 -28.85 0.44
C THR A 52 -14.08 -28.11 1.78
N LEU A 53 -13.94 -26.78 1.71
CA LEU A 53 -14.11 -25.89 2.88
C LEU A 53 -15.57 -25.99 3.38
N GLN A 54 -15.75 -26.52 4.59
CA GLN A 54 -17.01 -26.49 5.32
C GLN A 54 -17.30 -25.07 5.81
N GLU A 55 -18.51 -24.59 5.53
CA GLU A 55 -18.94 -23.19 5.70
C GLU A 55 -19.19 -22.72 7.16
N ASP A 56 -18.91 -23.52 8.20
CA ASP A 56 -19.52 -23.30 9.54
C ASP A 56 -18.57 -23.26 10.78
N GLU A 57 -17.24 -23.27 10.66
CA GLU A 57 -16.32 -23.14 11.83
C GLU A 57 -15.22 -22.08 11.58
N PRO A 58 -14.81 -21.28 12.59
CA PRO A 58 -13.76 -20.26 12.43
C PRO A 58 -12.38 -20.91 12.24
N ALA A 59 -11.94 -21.05 11.00
CA ALA A 59 -10.82 -21.90 10.60
C ALA A 59 -9.41 -21.47 11.09
N PHE A 60 -9.21 -20.24 11.58
CA PHE A 60 -7.85 -19.71 11.76
C PHE A 60 -7.49 -19.25 13.17
N GLU A 61 -8.44 -19.11 14.11
CA GLU A 61 -8.09 -18.63 15.47
C GLU A 61 -7.17 -19.60 16.23
N ARG A 62 -7.24 -20.91 15.92
CA ARG A 62 -6.42 -21.95 16.56
C ARG A 62 -5.00 -22.01 15.98
N PHE A 63 -4.73 -21.39 14.83
CA PHE A 63 -3.43 -21.37 14.16
C PHE A 63 -2.76 -20.02 14.24
N ARG A 64 -3.01 -19.26 15.33
CA ARG A 64 -2.33 -17.99 15.51
C ARG A 64 -0.83 -18.23 15.62
N PHE A 65 -0.13 -17.86 14.56
CA PHE A 65 1.31 -17.84 14.48
C PHE A 65 1.81 -16.59 15.18
N LYS A 66 2.72 -16.79 16.13
CA LYS A 66 3.45 -15.72 16.77
C LYS A 66 4.88 -16.20 16.98
N PRO A 67 5.88 -15.58 16.33
CA PRO A 67 7.28 -15.89 16.59
C PRO A 67 7.57 -15.77 18.08
N THR A 68 8.40 -16.67 18.60
CA THR A 68 8.82 -16.63 20.00
C THR A 68 9.70 -15.40 20.25
N ASP A 69 9.88 -15.00 21.51
CA ASP A 69 10.79 -13.90 21.85
C ASP A 69 12.24 -14.23 21.42
N ALA A 70 12.63 -15.51 21.45
CA ALA A 70 13.92 -15.99 20.97
C ALA A 70 14.07 -15.81 19.45
N ASP A 71 13.03 -16.10 18.68
CA ASP A 71 13.01 -15.89 17.23
C ASP A 71 13.15 -14.42 16.87
N LEU A 72 12.40 -13.55 17.55
CA LEU A 72 12.47 -12.10 17.33
C LEU A 72 13.86 -11.55 17.65
N ASP A 73 14.50 -12.03 18.71
CA ASP A 73 15.87 -11.62 19.07
C ASP A 73 16.91 -12.14 18.07
N ARG A 74 16.75 -13.37 17.57
CA ARG A 74 17.55 -13.94 16.48
C ARG A 74 17.44 -13.13 15.21
N ILE A 75 16.21 -12.81 14.78
CA ILE A 75 15.95 -11.99 13.59
C ILE A 75 16.63 -10.63 13.72
N ARG A 76 16.45 -9.92 14.84
CA ARG A 76 17.08 -8.61 15.09
C ARG A 76 18.62 -8.71 15.04
N LYS A 77 19.19 -9.78 15.59
CA LYS A 77 20.64 -10.03 15.63
C LYS A 77 21.21 -10.26 14.23
N LEU A 78 20.53 -11.06 13.40
CA LEU A 78 20.93 -11.33 12.00
C LEU A 78 20.74 -10.09 11.12
N GLN A 79 19.64 -9.36 11.28
CA GLN A 79 19.40 -8.07 10.61
C GLN A 79 20.49 -7.04 10.93
N ALA A 80 21.08 -7.08 12.13
CA ALA A 80 22.22 -6.24 12.51
C ALA A 80 23.57 -6.74 11.95
N GLY A 81 23.59 -7.81 11.14
CA GLY A 81 24.80 -8.42 10.57
C GLY A 81 25.59 -9.34 11.51
N GLY A 82 24.99 -9.66 12.66
CA GLY A 82 25.52 -10.61 13.65
C GLY A 82 25.51 -12.05 13.14
N THR A 83 26.07 -12.96 13.95
CA THR A 83 26.04 -14.42 13.71
C THR A 83 25.23 -15.09 14.81
N ASP A 84 24.37 -16.03 14.46
CA ASP A 84 23.56 -16.80 15.40
C ASP A 84 23.71 -18.32 15.25
N THR A 85 23.46 -19.05 16.34
CA THR A 85 23.45 -20.51 16.37
C THR A 85 22.13 -20.98 16.97
N VAL A 86 21.40 -21.78 16.20
CA VAL A 86 20.13 -22.40 16.64
C VAL A 86 20.43 -23.82 17.07
N ARG A 87 20.16 -24.15 18.33
CA ARG A 87 20.33 -25.51 18.86
C ARG A 87 19.02 -26.27 18.71
N VAL A 88 19.02 -27.32 17.90
CA VAL A 88 17.82 -28.07 17.53
C VAL A 88 17.87 -29.46 18.16
N LEU A 89 16.82 -29.81 18.88
CA LEU A 89 16.61 -31.18 19.36
C LEU A 89 15.74 -31.95 18.36
N CYS A 90 16.29 -33.04 17.82
CA CYS A 90 15.59 -33.92 16.91
C CYS A 90 15.24 -35.24 17.60
N LEU A 91 13.96 -35.54 17.79
CA LEU A 91 13.49 -36.77 18.41
C LEU A 91 13.08 -37.77 17.34
N ARG A 92 13.58 -39.02 17.43
CA ARG A 92 13.10 -40.14 16.63
C ARG A 92 12.10 -40.95 17.43
N VAL A 93 10.88 -41.01 16.95
CA VAL A 93 9.76 -41.66 17.62
C VAL A 93 9.12 -42.74 16.77
N GLU A 94 8.67 -43.80 17.41
CA GLU A 94 7.95 -44.90 16.75
C GLU A 94 6.66 -45.22 17.50
N PHE A 95 5.72 -45.86 16.81
CA PHE A 95 4.41 -46.20 17.32
C PHE A 95 4.36 -47.65 17.80
N LEU A 96 3.28 -48.01 18.49
CA LEU A 96 3.00 -49.43 18.73
C LEU A 96 2.86 -50.11 17.37
N SER A 97 3.48 -51.29 17.21
CA SER A 97 3.42 -52.00 15.94
C SER A 97 1.98 -52.39 15.60
N ASP A 98 1.61 -52.14 14.35
CA ASP A 98 0.33 -52.55 13.80
C ASP A 98 0.53 -53.24 12.43
N THR A 99 -0.58 -53.71 11.85
CA THR A 99 -0.61 -54.32 10.51
C THR A 99 -1.69 -53.70 9.65
N THR A 100 -2.10 -52.46 9.94
CA THR A 100 -3.18 -51.82 9.19
C THR A 100 -2.67 -51.43 7.81
N PRO A 101 -3.41 -51.71 6.72
CA PRO A 101 -3.02 -51.25 5.40
C PRO A 101 -3.26 -49.74 5.21
N LEU A 102 -3.87 -49.07 6.19
CA LEU A 102 -4.32 -47.68 6.13
C LEU A 102 -3.26 -46.67 6.58
N THR A 103 -2.05 -47.15 6.88
CA THR A 103 -0.86 -46.35 7.19
C THR A 103 0.34 -46.94 6.44
N THR A 104 1.30 -46.10 6.04
CA THR A 104 2.55 -46.56 5.45
C THR A 104 3.49 -47.13 6.51
N GLY A 105 3.88 -48.39 6.33
CA GLY A 105 4.78 -49.09 7.25
C GLY A 105 4.04 -49.96 8.27
N ASN A 106 4.61 -50.12 9.46
CA ASN A 106 4.05 -50.96 10.53
C ASN A 106 4.17 -50.29 11.91
N GLY A 107 4.24 -48.95 11.92
CA GLY A 107 4.48 -48.14 13.11
C GLY A 107 5.94 -48.14 13.61
N LYS A 108 6.89 -48.80 12.92
CA LYS A 108 8.33 -48.81 13.27
C LYS A 108 9.17 -48.13 12.20
N MET A 109 10.27 -47.51 12.63
CA MET A 109 11.22 -46.88 11.71
C MET A 109 11.76 -47.90 10.69
N ASP A 110 11.92 -47.49 9.44
CA ASP A 110 12.43 -48.33 8.36
C ASP A 110 13.93 -48.60 8.54
N THR A 111 14.24 -49.78 9.05
CA THR A 111 15.63 -50.23 9.25
C THR A 111 16.19 -51.04 8.07
N LEU A 112 15.43 -51.18 6.99
CA LEU A 112 15.81 -51.93 5.79
C LEU A 112 16.27 -51.00 4.66
N GLY A 113 15.62 -49.84 4.53
CA GLY A 113 15.80 -48.93 3.40
C GLY A 113 15.14 -49.45 2.11
N PHE A 114 15.29 -48.68 1.04
CA PHE A 114 14.71 -48.97 -0.28
C PHE A 114 15.70 -48.68 -1.40
N LEU A 115 15.70 -49.59 -2.39
CA LEU A 115 16.69 -49.65 -3.47
C LEU A 115 18.12 -49.86 -2.93
N SER A 116 19.11 -49.70 -3.80
CA SER A 116 20.54 -49.85 -3.47
C SER A 116 21.28 -48.53 -3.64
N PRO A 117 22.43 -48.33 -2.96
CA PRO A 117 23.25 -47.13 -3.11
C PRO A 117 23.63 -46.77 -4.57
N ASP A 118 23.67 -47.76 -5.47
CA ASP A 118 23.93 -47.55 -6.89
C ASP A 118 22.76 -46.87 -7.64
N SER A 119 21.62 -46.69 -6.98
CA SER A 119 20.42 -46.02 -7.51
C SER A 119 20.52 -44.49 -7.43
N GLY A 120 21.65 -43.94 -7.00
CA GLY A 120 21.87 -42.50 -6.88
C GLY A 120 20.91 -41.87 -5.86
N LEU A 121 20.31 -40.73 -6.19
CA LEU A 121 19.36 -40.04 -5.29
C LEU A 121 17.99 -40.71 -5.19
N PHE A 122 17.76 -41.82 -5.89
CA PHE A 122 16.60 -42.69 -5.66
C PHE A 122 16.83 -43.70 -4.53
N TYR A 123 18.06 -43.82 -4.04
CA TYR A 123 18.35 -44.68 -2.90
C TYR A 123 17.80 -44.04 -1.62
N ASP A 124 16.96 -44.78 -0.89
CA ASP A 124 16.53 -44.40 0.45
C ASP A 124 17.20 -45.31 1.47
N PRO A 125 18.17 -44.80 2.27
CA PRO A 125 18.94 -45.64 3.19
C PRO A 125 18.10 -46.09 4.41
N PRO A 126 18.57 -47.07 5.19
CA PRO A 126 17.98 -47.37 6.49
C PRO A 126 17.93 -46.14 7.42
N HIS A 127 16.77 -45.87 8.01
CA HIS A 127 16.51 -44.73 8.88
C HIS A 127 17.04 -44.92 10.31
N PHE A 128 18.34 -45.16 10.40
CA PHE A 128 19.07 -45.11 11.66
C PHE A 128 19.36 -43.67 12.07
N LYS A 129 19.91 -43.48 13.27
CA LYS A 129 20.29 -42.16 13.79
C LYS A 129 21.09 -41.34 12.78
N ARG A 130 22.05 -42.00 12.13
CA ARG A 130 22.92 -41.40 11.12
C ARG A 130 22.17 -40.81 9.93
N TYR A 131 21.06 -41.41 9.49
CA TYR A 131 20.23 -40.85 8.41
C TYR A 131 19.72 -39.45 8.77
N PHE A 132 19.11 -39.31 9.95
CA PHE A 132 18.60 -38.03 10.43
C PHE A 132 19.72 -37.02 10.72
N GLU A 133 20.88 -37.48 11.19
CA GLU A 133 22.07 -36.61 11.34
C GLU A 133 22.52 -36.06 9.97
N ARG A 134 22.45 -36.85 8.89
CA ARG A 134 22.74 -36.34 7.54
C ARG A 134 21.68 -35.38 7.02
N GLN A 135 20.39 -35.63 7.29
CA GLN A 135 19.32 -34.69 6.94
C GLN A 135 19.52 -33.33 7.63
N MET A 136 19.86 -33.35 8.93
CA MET A 136 20.16 -32.13 9.69
C MET A 136 21.48 -31.46 9.27
N GLU A 137 22.47 -32.23 8.82
CA GLU A 137 23.69 -31.68 8.21
C GLU A 137 23.38 -30.95 6.90
N GLY A 138 22.50 -31.52 6.05
CA GLY A 138 21.96 -30.85 4.87
C GLY A 138 21.25 -29.55 5.21
N LEU A 139 20.34 -29.57 6.18
CA LEU A 139 19.63 -28.38 6.68
C LEU A 139 20.61 -27.28 7.13
N ARG A 140 21.60 -27.65 7.95
CA ARG A 140 22.65 -26.72 8.42
C ARG A 140 23.38 -26.08 7.26
N ASN A 141 23.81 -26.86 6.28
CA ASN A 141 24.56 -26.36 5.13
C ASN A 141 23.70 -25.48 4.21
N TYR A 142 22.41 -25.79 4.06
CA TYR A 142 21.44 -24.94 3.37
C TYR A 142 21.33 -23.56 4.03
N TYR A 143 21.06 -23.49 5.34
CA TYR A 143 20.94 -22.20 6.02
C TYR A 143 22.27 -21.44 6.16
N LEU A 144 23.41 -22.13 6.17
CA LEU A 144 24.71 -21.50 6.02
C LEU A 144 24.88 -20.84 4.65
N ALA A 145 24.41 -21.48 3.58
CA ALA A 145 24.41 -20.89 2.24
C ALA A 145 23.48 -19.67 2.17
N GLN A 146 22.23 -19.79 2.63
CA GLN A 146 21.25 -18.68 2.67
C GLN A 146 21.79 -17.45 3.40
N SER A 147 22.46 -17.68 4.53
CA SER A 147 22.90 -16.62 5.45
C SER A 147 24.34 -16.15 5.22
N LEU A 148 25.05 -16.67 4.21
CA LEU A 148 26.49 -16.42 3.99
C LEU A 148 27.33 -16.71 5.25
N GLY A 149 27.04 -17.82 5.92
CA GLY A 149 27.75 -18.29 7.11
C GLY A 149 27.34 -17.60 8.42
N LYS A 150 26.18 -16.92 8.46
CA LYS A 150 25.73 -16.14 9.63
C LYS A 150 24.72 -16.87 10.51
N LEU A 151 24.01 -17.85 9.99
CA LEU A 151 23.09 -18.70 10.73
C LEU A 151 23.63 -20.12 10.72
N TYR A 152 23.99 -20.63 11.89
CA TYR A 152 24.46 -22.00 12.06
C TYR A 152 23.40 -22.83 12.77
N VAL A 153 23.09 -24.02 12.24
CA VAL A 153 22.20 -24.98 12.91
C VAL A 153 23.04 -26.02 13.62
N GLU A 154 23.02 -26.00 14.95
CA GLU A 154 23.58 -27.05 15.79
C GLU A 154 22.46 -28.02 16.15
N PHE A 155 22.68 -29.32 16.06
CA PHE A 155 21.60 -30.29 16.25
C PHE A 155 22.03 -31.49 17.10
N THR A 156 21.07 -32.09 17.80
CA THR A 156 21.23 -33.37 18.49
C THR A 156 20.08 -34.31 18.12
N VAL A 157 20.41 -35.53 17.67
CA VAL A 157 19.40 -36.56 17.38
C VAL A 157 19.31 -37.54 18.55
N MET A 158 18.11 -37.69 19.12
CA MET A 158 17.81 -38.57 20.24
C MET A 158 16.75 -39.62 19.89
N PRO A 159 16.75 -40.82 20.52
CA PRO A 159 17.72 -41.29 21.52
C PRO A 159 19.12 -41.52 20.94
N SER A 160 20.13 -41.58 21.81
CA SER A 160 21.56 -41.64 21.43
C SER A 160 21.97 -42.92 20.69
N GLY A 161 21.22 -44.01 20.83
CA GLY A 161 21.49 -45.28 20.18
C GLY A 161 21.15 -45.32 18.69
N GLU A 162 22.00 -45.93 17.88
CA GLU A 162 21.88 -45.93 16.41
C GLU A 162 20.50 -46.41 15.89
N LYS A 163 19.96 -47.48 16.49
CA LYS A 163 18.70 -48.12 16.07
C LYS A 163 17.55 -47.92 17.06
N THR A 164 17.77 -47.17 18.13
CA THR A 164 16.77 -46.97 19.19
C THR A 164 15.88 -45.79 18.87
N CYS A 165 14.59 -45.91 19.17
CA CYS A 165 13.59 -44.86 19.01
C CYS A 165 12.79 -44.73 20.32
N TYR A 166 12.23 -43.54 20.58
CA TYR A 166 11.26 -43.40 21.66
C TYR A 166 9.93 -44.02 21.25
N GLN A 167 9.40 -44.92 22.07
CA GLN A 167 8.16 -45.63 21.80
C GLN A 167 6.97 -44.80 22.29
N LEU A 168 6.14 -44.32 21.38
CA LEU A 168 4.87 -43.68 21.69
C LEU A 168 3.85 -44.70 22.22
N PRO A 169 2.88 -44.27 23.07
CA PRO A 169 1.97 -45.17 23.77
C PRO A 169 0.82 -45.73 22.92
N ARG A 170 0.70 -45.33 21.65
CA ARG A 170 -0.42 -45.66 20.75
C ARG A 170 0.09 -46.04 19.35
N GLU A 171 -0.77 -46.72 18.60
CA GLU A 171 -0.57 -47.00 17.16
C GLU A 171 -0.66 -45.71 16.34
N MET A 172 -0.06 -45.70 15.16
CA MET A 172 0.05 -44.50 14.30
C MET A 172 -1.32 -43.92 13.94
N GLN A 173 -2.28 -44.80 13.62
CA GLN A 173 -3.66 -44.43 13.29
C GLN A 173 -4.36 -43.57 14.36
N PHE A 174 -3.98 -43.70 15.64
CA PHE A 174 -4.55 -42.87 16.71
C PHE A 174 -4.25 -41.38 16.54
N TYR A 175 -3.08 -41.06 15.98
CA TYR A 175 -2.64 -39.68 15.74
C TYR A 175 -3.04 -39.18 14.35
N GLY A 176 -3.19 -40.08 13.36
CA GLY A 176 -3.47 -39.71 11.97
C GLY A 176 -4.94 -39.75 11.55
N ASP A 177 -5.90 -39.79 12.48
CA ASP A 177 -7.31 -40.00 12.14
C ASP A 177 -7.92 -38.85 11.31
N THR A 178 -8.15 -39.07 10.01
CA THR A 178 -8.55 -38.05 9.01
C THR A 178 -10.07 -37.81 8.89
N ILE A 179 -10.88 -38.25 9.86
CA ILE A 179 -12.36 -38.11 9.80
C ILE A 179 -12.80 -36.63 9.72
N SER A 180 -11.96 -35.69 10.18
CA SER A 180 -12.16 -34.25 10.05
C SER A 180 -10.82 -33.51 10.14
N PHE A 181 -10.74 -32.27 9.64
CA PHE A 181 -9.53 -31.46 9.74
C PHE A 181 -9.11 -31.25 11.21
N ALA A 182 -10.05 -30.91 12.10
CA ALA A 182 -9.80 -30.80 13.55
C ALA A 182 -9.25 -32.09 14.20
N ALA A 183 -9.54 -33.27 13.63
CA ALA A 183 -9.01 -34.54 14.11
C ALA A 183 -7.53 -34.74 13.73
N VAL A 184 -7.12 -34.26 12.55
CA VAL A 184 -5.72 -34.22 12.12
C VAL A 184 -4.91 -33.29 13.03
N GLU A 185 -5.41 -32.08 13.27
CA GLU A 185 -4.73 -31.08 14.09
C GLU A 185 -4.50 -31.55 15.53
N VAL A 186 -5.55 -32.05 16.20
CA VAL A 186 -5.42 -32.58 17.56
C VAL A 186 -4.50 -33.80 17.61
N GLY A 187 -4.47 -34.58 16.53
CA GLY A 187 -3.58 -35.72 16.34
C GLY A 187 -2.11 -35.32 16.37
N LEU A 188 -1.72 -34.33 15.57
CA LEU A 188 -0.36 -33.79 15.51
C LEU A 188 0.07 -33.17 16.85
N VAL A 189 -0.79 -32.36 17.47
CA VAL A 189 -0.51 -31.75 18.78
C VAL A 189 -0.33 -32.82 19.87
N ARG A 190 -1.14 -33.89 19.84
CA ARG A 190 -0.99 -35.03 20.78
C ARG A 190 0.28 -35.81 20.51
N LEU A 191 0.64 -36.03 19.25
CA LEU A 191 1.88 -36.71 18.87
C LEU A 191 3.08 -35.94 19.42
N MET A 192 3.14 -34.63 19.16
CA MET A 192 4.23 -33.78 19.66
C MET A 192 4.31 -33.82 21.19
N ARG A 193 3.18 -33.69 21.88
CA ARG A 193 3.12 -33.83 23.35
C ARG A 193 3.63 -35.18 23.83
N ASP A 194 3.13 -36.28 23.26
CA ASP A 194 3.48 -37.61 23.71
C ASP A 194 4.95 -37.93 23.41
N ALA A 195 5.48 -37.46 22.27
CA ALA A 195 6.90 -37.52 21.93
C ALA A 195 7.77 -36.80 22.97
N PHE A 196 7.43 -35.55 23.31
CA PHE A 196 8.17 -34.80 24.32
C PHE A 196 8.07 -35.44 25.70
N LYS A 197 6.90 -35.95 26.09
CA LYS A 197 6.73 -36.61 27.39
C LYS A 197 7.49 -37.91 27.52
N VAL A 198 7.54 -38.73 26.47
CA VAL A 198 8.32 -39.98 26.48
C VAL A 198 9.82 -39.67 26.49
N ALA A 199 10.26 -38.65 25.73
CA ALA A 199 11.66 -38.26 25.72
C ALA A 199 12.11 -37.58 27.04
N ASP A 200 11.22 -36.86 27.75
CA ASP A 200 11.48 -36.24 29.07
C ASP A 200 11.73 -37.27 30.18
N GLU A 201 11.45 -38.56 29.94
CA GLU A 201 11.82 -39.66 30.84
C GLU A 201 13.29 -40.11 30.67
N ASP A 202 13.96 -39.69 29.59
CA ASP A 202 15.37 -40.00 29.33
C ASP A 202 16.29 -39.13 30.21
N PRO A 203 17.08 -39.72 31.13
CA PRO A 203 17.94 -38.95 32.03
C PRO A 203 19.12 -38.27 31.31
N GLU A 204 19.42 -38.64 30.07
CA GLU A 204 20.47 -38.01 29.26
C GLU A 204 19.97 -36.74 28.51
N LEU A 205 18.66 -36.50 28.50
CA LEU A 205 18.05 -35.39 27.77
C LEU A 205 17.62 -34.25 28.70
N HIS A 206 17.99 -33.02 28.34
CA HIS A 206 17.52 -31.79 28.98
C HIS A 206 17.02 -30.84 27.90
N PHE A 207 15.71 -30.59 27.87
CA PHE A 207 15.10 -29.78 26.80
C PHE A 207 15.56 -28.33 26.84
N GLY A 208 15.84 -27.78 28.03
CA GLY A 208 16.33 -26.41 28.19
C GLY A 208 17.71 -26.10 27.57
N ASP A 209 18.41 -27.12 27.06
CA ASP A 209 19.69 -26.94 26.34
C ASP A 209 19.48 -26.57 24.85
N TYR A 210 18.24 -26.61 24.37
CA TYR A 210 17.86 -26.42 22.96
C TYR A 210 16.93 -25.21 22.78
N ASP A 211 16.94 -24.67 21.58
CA ASP A 211 16.13 -23.52 21.16
C ASP A 211 14.88 -23.99 20.38
N GLU A 212 15.04 -24.96 19.47
CA GLU A 212 13.96 -25.48 18.62
C GLU A 212 13.84 -27.01 18.65
N PHE A 213 12.68 -27.54 18.27
CA PHE A 213 12.33 -28.96 18.44
C PHE A 213 11.72 -29.56 17.17
N ILE A 214 12.26 -30.71 16.74
CA ILE A 214 11.77 -31.48 15.59
C ILE A 214 11.49 -32.92 16.03
N VAL A 215 10.32 -33.44 15.69
CA VAL A 215 9.93 -34.84 15.94
C VAL A 215 9.84 -35.58 14.61
N PHE A 216 10.77 -36.51 14.37
CA PHE A 216 10.72 -37.47 13.27
C PHE A 216 9.96 -38.73 13.71
N HIS A 217 8.84 -39.04 13.07
CA HIS A 217 8.04 -40.23 13.38
C HIS A 217 8.18 -41.32 12.31
N ALA A 218 8.03 -42.59 12.71
CA ALA A 218 7.97 -43.71 11.77
C ALA A 218 6.82 -43.59 10.76
N GLY A 219 6.98 -44.15 9.56
CA GLY A 219 6.00 -44.05 8.47
C GLY A 219 6.31 -42.95 7.45
N SER A 220 5.35 -42.66 6.58
CA SER A 220 5.51 -41.65 5.52
C SER A 220 4.59 -40.46 5.74
N GLY A 221 4.89 -39.34 5.09
CA GLY A 221 4.08 -38.13 5.18
C GLY A 221 2.83 -38.23 4.32
N LEU A 222 1.67 -37.92 4.89
CA LEU A 222 0.39 -37.92 4.16
C LEU A 222 0.42 -37.02 2.92
N GLN A 223 1.22 -35.94 2.95
CA GLN A 223 1.40 -35.06 1.80
C GLN A 223 1.99 -35.77 0.57
N SER A 224 2.57 -36.96 0.69
CA SER A 224 3.20 -37.67 -0.42
C SER A 224 2.40 -38.84 -0.99
N ASP A 225 1.16 -39.07 -0.53
CA ASP A 225 0.30 -40.21 -0.89
C ASP A 225 -0.34 -39.96 -2.27
N PHE A 226 0.53 -39.75 -3.27
CA PHE A 226 0.17 -39.35 -4.62
C PHE A 226 0.24 -40.55 -5.57
N GLY A 227 -0.89 -41.21 -5.81
CA GLY A 227 -0.84 -42.37 -6.70
C GLY A 227 -2.13 -43.15 -6.90
N LEU A 228 -3.24 -42.52 -7.31
CA LEU A 228 -4.50 -43.21 -7.69
C LEU A 228 -5.18 -44.02 -6.56
N ARG A 229 -4.58 -44.15 -5.36
CA ARG A 229 -5.03 -45.09 -4.33
C ARG A 229 -5.60 -44.43 -3.09
N ASN A 230 -4.93 -43.41 -2.53
CA ASN A 230 -5.31 -42.84 -1.23
C ASN A 230 -5.56 -43.97 -0.22
N ASP A 231 -4.65 -44.95 -0.21
CA ASP A 231 -4.80 -46.20 0.52
C ASP A 231 -4.16 -46.16 1.91
N SER A 232 -3.39 -45.11 2.22
CA SER A 232 -2.87 -44.80 3.55
C SER A 232 -3.44 -43.50 4.17
N PRO A 233 -4.77 -43.37 4.32
CA PRO A 233 -5.40 -42.13 4.76
C PRO A 233 -5.13 -41.75 6.23
N PHE A 234 -4.41 -42.58 6.99
CA PHE A 234 -4.03 -42.30 8.38
C PHE A 234 -2.53 -42.02 8.54
N ASP A 235 -1.83 -41.80 7.44
CA ASP A 235 -0.51 -41.16 7.50
C ASP A 235 -0.63 -39.75 8.07
N LEU A 236 0.47 -39.26 8.64
CA LEU A 236 0.51 -38.00 9.36
C LEU A 236 1.00 -36.89 8.44
N LEU A 237 0.41 -35.70 8.55
CA LEU A 237 0.96 -34.51 7.89
C LEU A 237 2.25 -34.08 8.58
N ALA A 238 3.23 -33.68 7.77
CA ALA A 238 4.32 -32.82 8.22
C ALA A 238 3.78 -31.40 8.49
N GLY A 239 4.28 -30.75 9.54
CA GLY A 239 3.93 -29.37 9.83
C GLY A 239 4.51 -28.82 11.12
N GLU A 240 4.69 -27.50 11.16
CA GLU A 240 4.92 -26.71 12.36
C GLU A 240 3.64 -26.62 13.20
N ILE A 241 3.80 -26.78 14.51
CA ILE A 241 2.72 -26.75 15.49
C ILE A 241 2.92 -25.50 16.36
N PRO A 242 2.18 -24.41 16.08
CA PRO A 242 2.37 -23.15 16.77
C PRO A 242 1.72 -23.14 18.15
N SER A 243 2.13 -22.20 18.99
CA SER A 243 1.60 -22.01 20.36
C SER A 243 0.08 -21.87 20.42
N GLY A 244 -0.54 -21.25 19.40
CA GLY A 244 -1.99 -21.16 19.27
C GLY A 244 -2.66 -22.53 19.18
N ALA A 245 -2.07 -23.47 18.42
CA ALA A 245 -2.62 -24.81 18.24
C ALA A 245 -2.47 -25.64 19.51
N ILE A 246 -1.32 -25.51 20.19
CA ILE A 246 -1.08 -26.11 21.50
C ILE A 246 -2.12 -25.59 22.50
N GLN A 247 -2.36 -24.28 22.56
CA GLN A 247 -3.35 -23.69 23.46
C GLN A 247 -4.76 -24.21 23.17
N ALA A 248 -5.16 -24.24 21.90
CA ALA A 248 -6.49 -24.66 21.50
C ALA A 248 -6.78 -26.12 21.88
N TYR A 249 -5.79 -27.02 21.73
CA TYR A 249 -5.99 -28.45 21.87
C TYR A 249 -5.54 -29.04 23.21
N LEU A 250 -4.60 -28.41 23.91
CA LEU A 250 -4.10 -28.83 25.22
C LEU A 250 -4.56 -27.93 26.37
N GLY A 251 -5.10 -26.73 26.07
CA GLY A 251 -5.57 -25.76 27.07
C GLY A 251 -4.47 -24.84 27.61
N GLU A 252 -3.22 -25.02 27.20
CA GLU A 252 -2.05 -24.23 27.61
C GLU A 252 -1.22 -23.88 26.36
N PRO A 253 -0.62 -22.68 26.26
CA PRO A 253 0.10 -22.23 25.07
C PRO A 253 1.48 -22.88 24.89
N HIS A 254 1.80 -23.89 25.69
CA HIS A 254 3.09 -24.57 25.68
C HIS A 254 2.98 -26.01 26.22
N ILE A 255 4.01 -26.81 25.96
CA ILE A 255 4.20 -28.15 26.54
C ILE A 255 5.31 -28.06 27.57
N SER A 256 5.01 -28.32 28.84
CA SER A 256 6.02 -28.25 29.91
C SER A 256 6.84 -29.54 29.99
N VAL A 257 8.16 -29.43 30.04
CA VAL A 257 9.15 -30.53 30.17
C VAL A 257 10.20 -30.18 31.24
N ASP A 258 11.19 -31.02 31.49
CA ASP A 258 12.22 -30.84 32.51
C ASP A 258 11.64 -30.64 33.93
N SER A 259 10.56 -31.39 34.24
CA SER A 259 9.76 -31.20 35.47
C SER A 259 9.11 -29.81 35.58
N GLY A 260 8.74 -29.20 34.45
CA GLY A 260 8.04 -27.92 34.37
C GLY A 260 8.94 -26.69 34.38
N ARG A 261 10.26 -26.87 34.19
CA ARG A 261 11.24 -25.76 34.12
C ARG A 261 11.40 -25.19 32.71
N THR A 262 11.07 -25.98 31.70
CA THR A 262 11.19 -25.62 30.29
C THR A 262 9.81 -25.70 29.66
N HIS A 263 9.49 -24.70 28.83
CA HIS A 263 8.19 -24.56 28.16
C HIS A 263 8.44 -24.51 26.67
N ILE A 264 7.88 -25.47 25.94
CA ILE A 264 8.00 -25.55 24.48
C ILE A 264 6.75 -24.93 23.87
N GLU A 265 6.92 -23.81 23.18
CA GLU A 265 5.84 -23.01 22.59
C GLU A 265 5.57 -23.35 21.12
N GLN A 266 6.52 -24.00 20.45
CA GLN A 266 6.43 -24.42 19.06
C GLN A 266 7.28 -25.68 18.80
N GLY A 267 7.00 -26.37 17.70
CA GLY A 267 7.82 -27.48 17.25
C GLY A 267 7.29 -28.09 15.95
N THR A 268 8.14 -28.81 15.24
CA THR A 268 7.79 -29.44 13.97
C THR A 268 7.59 -30.94 14.13
N VAL A 269 6.55 -31.47 13.49
CA VAL A 269 6.37 -32.91 13.30
C VAL A 269 6.69 -33.27 11.85
N LEU A 270 7.56 -34.25 11.63
CA LEU A 270 7.98 -34.73 10.32
C LEU A 270 7.94 -36.26 10.28
N PRO A 271 7.65 -36.88 9.13
CA PRO A 271 7.83 -38.32 8.95
C PRO A 271 9.31 -38.66 8.80
N GLU A 272 9.63 -39.96 8.90
CA GLU A 272 10.97 -40.47 8.58
C GLU A 272 11.28 -40.39 7.09
N MET A 273 10.24 -40.36 6.24
CA MET A 273 10.39 -40.24 4.78
C MET A 273 9.15 -39.60 4.14
N MET A 274 9.32 -39.13 2.91
CA MET A 274 8.22 -38.63 2.04
C MET A 274 7.95 -39.56 0.87
N ARG A 275 8.48 -40.80 0.84
CA ARG A 275 8.21 -41.73 -0.26
C ARG A 275 6.96 -42.56 0.02
N GLN A 276 6.12 -42.74 -0.99
CA GLN A 276 4.93 -43.60 -0.94
C GLN A 276 4.70 -44.30 -2.27
N ASP A 277 3.84 -45.32 -2.31
CA ASP A 277 3.43 -45.98 -3.56
C ASP A 277 4.57 -46.45 -4.48
N THR A 278 5.72 -46.78 -3.88
CA THR A 278 6.95 -47.10 -4.63
C THR A 278 6.94 -48.48 -5.30
N MET A 279 5.82 -49.22 -5.19
CA MET A 279 5.62 -50.54 -5.79
C MET A 279 4.28 -50.63 -6.52
N TYR A 280 4.30 -50.92 -7.82
CA TYR A 280 3.11 -51.12 -8.66
C TYR A 280 3.21 -52.44 -9.44
N GLU A 281 2.22 -53.33 -9.27
CA GLU A 281 2.18 -54.67 -9.90
C GLU A 281 3.49 -55.49 -9.74
N GLY A 282 4.18 -55.31 -8.60
CA GLY A 282 5.45 -55.99 -8.30
C GLY A 282 6.69 -55.35 -8.95
N GLN A 283 6.55 -54.17 -9.55
CA GLN A 283 7.65 -53.38 -10.11
C GLN A 283 7.87 -52.10 -9.30
N THR A 284 9.11 -51.61 -9.27
CA THR A 284 9.46 -50.32 -8.66
C THR A 284 8.79 -49.17 -9.41
N ASN A 285 8.06 -48.34 -8.69
CA ASN A 285 7.48 -47.09 -9.17
C ASN A 285 8.32 -45.92 -8.65
N ILE A 286 9.18 -45.38 -9.50
CA ILE A 286 10.04 -44.25 -9.13
C ILE A 286 9.27 -42.94 -8.92
N LEU A 287 8.02 -42.83 -9.41
CA LEU A 287 7.19 -41.62 -9.20
C LEU A 287 6.70 -41.47 -7.76
N GLY A 288 6.80 -42.54 -6.98
CA GLY A 288 6.53 -42.53 -5.54
C GLY A 288 7.71 -42.03 -4.69
N MET A 289 8.82 -41.64 -5.32
CA MET A 289 10.02 -41.19 -4.62
C MET A 289 9.96 -39.67 -4.43
N THR A 290 10.06 -39.21 -3.19
CA THR A 290 10.20 -37.79 -2.82
C THR A 290 11.21 -37.68 -1.68
N GLY A 291 12.03 -36.64 -1.71
CA GLY A 291 13.02 -36.34 -0.67
C GLY A 291 12.42 -35.62 0.55
N LEU A 292 12.90 -35.98 1.74
CA LEU A 292 12.52 -35.33 3.00
C LEU A 292 13.11 -33.91 3.15
N ALA A 293 14.23 -33.61 2.49
CA ALA A 293 14.98 -32.37 2.68
C ALA A 293 14.14 -31.11 2.40
N GLY A 294 13.36 -31.12 1.32
CA GLY A 294 12.49 -30.00 0.96
C GLY A 294 11.49 -29.65 2.04
N THR A 295 10.78 -30.64 2.56
CA THR A 295 9.83 -30.43 3.67
C THR A 295 10.55 -30.05 4.96
N LEU A 296 11.64 -30.73 5.31
CA LEU A 296 12.43 -30.38 6.50
C LEU A 296 12.91 -28.92 6.48
N PHE A 297 13.38 -28.44 5.32
CA PHE A 297 13.95 -27.09 5.21
C PHE A 297 12.86 -26.02 5.26
N HIS A 298 11.71 -26.31 4.63
CA HIS A 298 10.51 -25.49 4.66
C HIS A 298 9.96 -25.36 6.09
N GLU A 299 9.73 -26.47 6.78
CA GLU A 299 9.21 -26.44 8.15
C GLU A 299 10.16 -25.75 9.13
N PHE A 300 11.48 -25.91 8.93
CA PHE A 300 12.45 -25.18 9.74
C PHE A 300 12.39 -23.66 9.52
N ALA A 301 11.95 -23.18 8.35
CA ALA A 301 11.78 -21.75 8.12
C ALA A 301 10.66 -21.15 8.99
N HIS A 302 9.58 -21.90 9.24
CA HIS A 302 8.53 -21.48 10.17
C HIS A 302 9.06 -21.30 11.60
N LEU A 303 9.93 -22.21 12.05
CA LEU A 303 10.66 -22.06 13.32
C LEU A 303 11.57 -20.82 13.38
N LEU A 304 11.84 -20.17 12.24
CA LEU A 304 12.56 -18.90 12.16
C LEU A 304 11.65 -17.68 12.01
N GLY A 305 10.32 -17.85 11.94
CA GLY A 305 9.38 -16.74 11.74
C GLY A 305 8.81 -16.61 10.33
N ALA A 306 9.01 -17.57 9.42
CA ALA A 306 8.58 -17.49 8.03
C ALA A 306 7.07 -17.76 7.87
N TYR A 307 6.45 -17.09 6.89
CA TYR A 307 5.09 -17.37 6.45
C TYR A 307 5.10 -18.27 5.22
N ASP A 308 4.04 -19.05 5.06
CA ASP A 308 3.70 -19.69 3.79
C ASP A 308 3.32 -18.65 2.76
N LEU A 309 3.88 -18.80 1.57
CA LEU A 309 3.63 -17.95 0.41
C LEU A 309 2.82 -18.66 -0.67
N TYR A 310 2.51 -19.95 -0.51
CA TYR A 310 1.41 -20.58 -1.25
C TYR A 310 0.07 -20.18 -0.62
N ASP A 311 -1.01 -20.31 -1.38
CA ASP A 311 -2.36 -20.14 -0.83
C ASP A 311 -2.70 -21.35 0.05
N VAL A 312 -2.69 -21.15 1.37
CA VAL A 312 -2.94 -22.20 2.37
C VAL A 312 -4.36 -22.80 2.30
N THR A 313 -5.29 -22.19 1.56
CA THR A 313 -6.60 -22.80 1.28
C THR A 313 -6.53 -23.86 0.17
N GLY A 314 -5.45 -23.87 -0.61
CA GLY A 314 -5.25 -24.72 -1.78
C GLY A 314 -6.06 -24.29 -3.00
N ALA A 315 -6.60 -23.07 -3.04
CA ALA A 315 -7.37 -22.59 -4.18
C ALA A 315 -6.45 -22.15 -5.34
N THR A 316 -5.34 -21.48 -5.04
CA THR A 316 -4.32 -21.04 -6.01
C THR A 316 -2.90 -21.45 -5.56
N MET A 317 -1.84 -20.99 -6.25
CA MET A 317 -0.45 -21.43 -6.00
C MET A 317 0.41 -20.38 -5.28
N GLY A 318 -0.15 -19.19 -5.02
CA GLY A 318 0.53 -18.08 -4.35
C GLY A 318 1.72 -17.53 -5.16
N VAL A 319 2.94 -17.98 -4.83
CA VAL A 319 4.19 -17.59 -5.53
C VAL A 319 4.86 -18.75 -6.29
N GLY A 320 4.21 -19.92 -6.31
CA GLY A 320 4.69 -21.09 -7.02
C GLY A 320 6.06 -21.61 -6.57
N GLY A 321 6.83 -22.16 -7.50
CA GLY A 321 8.11 -22.83 -7.25
C GLY A 321 9.26 -21.89 -6.88
N TRP A 322 9.09 -20.57 -6.99
CA TRP A 322 10.15 -19.57 -6.86
C TRP A 322 10.60 -19.30 -5.42
N SER A 323 9.88 -19.81 -4.42
CA SER A 323 10.23 -19.71 -3.00
C SER A 323 10.23 -21.07 -2.33
N LEU A 324 11.18 -21.33 -1.42
CA LEU A 324 11.08 -22.42 -0.44
C LEU A 324 9.74 -22.40 0.32
N MET A 325 9.23 -21.20 0.64
CA MET A 325 7.95 -21.00 1.33
C MET A 325 6.73 -21.07 0.40
N GLY A 326 6.95 -21.27 -0.89
CA GLY A 326 5.93 -21.68 -1.86
C GLY A 326 6.06 -23.17 -2.18
N TYR A 327 6.00 -23.51 -3.46
CA TYR A 327 6.23 -24.86 -3.97
C TYR A 327 7.73 -25.19 -4.22
N GLY A 328 8.65 -24.30 -3.87
CA GLY A 328 10.09 -24.49 -4.07
C GLY A 328 10.70 -25.62 -3.24
N SER A 329 10.00 -26.06 -2.19
CA SER A 329 10.34 -27.27 -1.41
C SER A 329 10.16 -28.56 -2.21
N TRP A 330 9.38 -28.55 -3.29
CA TRP A 330 9.06 -29.72 -4.12
C TRP A 330 9.82 -29.76 -5.45
N LEU A 331 10.88 -28.94 -5.61
CA LEU A 331 11.68 -28.94 -6.83
C LEU A 331 12.42 -30.28 -7.03
N GLY A 332 12.53 -30.69 -8.30
CA GLY A 332 13.28 -31.87 -8.73
C GLY A 332 13.16 -32.13 -10.24
N ASP A 333 13.94 -33.10 -10.72
CA ASP A 333 13.87 -33.62 -12.09
C ASP A 333 14.24 -35.11 -12.09
N TYR A 334 13.22 -35.96 -12.17
CA TYR A 334 13.38 -37.42 -12.26
C TYR A 334 14.31 -37.84 -13.40
N GLY A 335 14.32 -37.10 -14.52
CA GLY A 335 15.19 -37.35 -15.67
C GLY A 335 16.66 -36.98 -15.41
N ALA A 336 16.91 -36.03 -14.50
CA ALA A 336 18.25 -35.70 -13.99
C ALA A 336 18.70 -36.66 -12.88
N GLY A 337 17.83 -37.59 -12.47
CA GLY A 337 18.09 -38.52 -11.38
C GLY A 337 17.89 -37.92 -9.98
N ALA A 338 17.10 -36.85 -9.86
CA ALA A 338 16.81 -36.17 -8.61
C ALA A 338 15.29 -36.12 -8.37
N PRO A 339 14.75 -36.96 -7.46
CA PRO A 339 13.35 -36.87 -7.05
C PRO A 339 12.98 -35.48 -6.51
N PRO A 340 11.72 -35.04 -6.65
CA PRO A 340 11.17 -33.86 -5.98
C PRO A 340 11.53 -33.82 -4.50
N GLY A 341 11.89 -32.64 -3.98
CA GLY A 341 12.20 -32.43 -2.56
C GLY A 341 13.58 -32.90 -2.10
N VAL A 342 14.41 -33.46 -2.98
CA VAL A 342 15.80 -33.81 -2.62
C VAL A 342 16.73 -32.60 -2.66
N VAL A 343 16.48 -31.65 -3.57
CA VAL A 343 17.22 -30.37 -3.67
C VAL A 343 16.20 -29.23 -3.75
N PRO A 344 15.83 -28.62 -2.61
CA PRO A 344 14.86 -27.52 -2.58
C PRO A 344 15.50 -26.19 -3.02
N GLY A 345 14.66 -25.25 -3.47
CA GLY A 345 15.08 -23.91 -3.91
C GLY A 345 15.44 -22.95 -2.77
N PHE A 346 15.97 -21.78 -3.11
CA PHE A 346 16.28 -20.71 -2.14
C PHE A 346 15.00 -20.06 -1.55
N LEU A 347 15.14 -19.44 -0.37
CA LEU A 347 14.14 -18.51 0.17
C LEU A 347 13.90 -17.33 -0.78
N ASP A 348 12.69 -16.80 -0.80
CA ASP A 348 12.32 -15.58 -1.54
C ASP A 348 12.98 -14.31 -0.96
N ALA A 349 12.93 -13.23 -1.75
CA ALA A 349 13.44 -11.93 -1.33
C ALA A 349 12.78 -11.42 -0.04
N TYR A 350 11.47 -11.63 0.15
CA TYR A 350 10.77 -11.12 1.33
C TYR A 350 11.32 -11.73 2.62
N HIS A 351 11.36 -13.06 2.73
CA HIS A 351 11.92 -13.75 3.89
C HIS A 351 13.41 -13.48 4.08
N ARG A 352 14.17 -13.34 3.00
CA ARG A 352 15.58 -12.90 3.09
C ARG A 352 15.72 -11.47 3.61
N THR A 353 14.82 -10.54 3.27
CA THR A 353 14.83 -9.21 3.90
C THR A 353 14.34 -9.25 5.34
N LEU A 354 13.42 -10.15 5.68
CA LEU A 354 12.96 -10.37 7.05
C LEU A 354 14.10 -10.86 7.94
N PHE A 355 14.87 -11.86 7.51
CA PHE A 355 15.89 -12.50 8.33
C PHE A 355 17.30 -11.92 8.15
N LEU A 356 17.64 -11.48 6.94
CA LEU A 356 19.02 -11.30 6.47
C LEU A 356 19.24 -9.94 5.78
N ASP A 357 18.49 -8.89 6.15
CA ASP A 357 18.50 -7.55 5.53
C ASP A 357 19.92 -7.01 5.22
N THR A 358 20.75 -6.86 6.26
CA THR A 358 22.13 -6.35 6.13
C THR A 358 23.07 -7.31 5.37
N ILE A 359 22.73 -8.60 5.33
CA ILE A 359 23.52 -9.62 4.62
C ILE A 359 23.23 -9.55 3.11
N SER A 360 21.96 -9.36 2.73
CA SER A 360 21.49 -9.25 1.33
C SER A 360 21.56 -7.82 0.76
N GLN A 361 22.23 -6.91 1.46
CA GLN A 361 22.48 -5.52 1.06
C GLN A 361 21.24 -4.84 0.45
N VAL A 362 20.13 -4.79 1.20
CA VAL A 362 18.89 -4.19 0.69
C VAL A 362 19.11 -2.71 0.38
N ARG A 363 19.05 -2.37 -0.91
CA ARG A 363 19.22 -1.01 -1.41
C ARG A 363 17.85 -0.38 -1.64
N THR A 364 17.46 0.55 -0.78
CA THR A 364 16.21 1.30 -0.95
C THR A 364 16.40 2.43 -1.97
N VAL A 365 15.55 2.47 -3.01
CA VAL A 365 15.57 3.46 -4.10
C VAL A 365 14.32 4.33 -4.01
N ARG A 366 14.49 5.61 -3.69
CA ARG A 366 13.39 6.59 -3.54
C ARG A 366 13.37 7.67 -4.62
N VAL A 367 14.37 7.66 -5.50
CA VAL A 367 14.58 8.65 -6.57
C VAL A 367 15.14 7.95 -7.81
N PRO A 368 14.99 8.52 -9.01
CA PRO A 368 15.54 7.95 -10.23
C PRO A 368 17.03 7.63 -10.13
N MET A 369 17.42 6.46 -10.63
CA MET A 369 18.79 5.95 -10.68
C MET A 369 19.09 5.40 -12.06
N GLU A 370 20.13 5.95 -12.70
CA GLU A 370 20.52 5.56 -14.06
C GLU A 370 21.15 4.17 -14.16
N SER A 371 21.69 3.62 -13.06
CA SER A 371 22.25 2.27 -13.02
C SER A 371 22.39 1.74 -11.59
N ILE A 372 21.85 0.55 -11.34
CA ILE A 372 21.97 -0.22 -10.10
C ILE A 372 22.37 -1.65 -10.47
N PRO A 373 23.57 -2.13 -10.08
CA PRO A 373 23.92 -3.54 -10.22
C PRO A 373 23.21 -4.38 -9.16
N ILE A 374 22.56 -5.47 -9.59
CA ILE A 374 21.87 -6.45 -8.74
C ILE A 374 22.60 -7.78 -8.86
N PHE A 375 23.33 -8.14 -7.81
CA PHE A 375 24.07 -9.39 -7.74
C PHE A 375 23.14 -10.55 -7.41
N ALA A 376 23.42 -11.71 -8.01
CA ALA A 376 22.63 -12.92 -7.85
C ALA A 376 22.46 -13.33 -6.38
N ALA A 377 21.28 -13.85 -6.06
CA ALA A 377 20.91 -14.43 -4.77
C ALA A 377 21.88 -15.53 -4.34
N GLU A 378 22.31 -16.33 -5.30
CA GLU A 378 23.24 -17.46 -5.15
C GLU A 378 24.66 -17.01 -5.47
N MET A 379 25.62 -17.43 -4.63
CA MET A 379 27.03 -17.08 -4.79
C MET A 379 27.96 -18.21 -4.36
N ASP A 380 28.95 -18.53 -5.18
CA ASP A 380 30.06 -19.41 -4.81
C ASP A 380 31.00 -18.67 -3.83
N THR A 381 30.84 -18.88 -2.53
CA THR A 381 31.65 -18.17 -1.52
C THR A 381 33.18 -18.38 -1.66
N GLU A 382 33.65 -19.45 -2.31
CA GLU A 382 35.08 -19.74 -2.50
C GLU A 382 35.71 -18.85 -3.59
N LEU A 383 35.02 -18.68 -4.72
CA LEU A 383 35.49 -17.86 -5.85
C LEU A 383 35.60 -16.36 -5.49
N PHE A 384 34.82 -15.88 -4.52
CA PHE A 384 34.68 -14.45 -4.20
C PHE A 384 35.65 -13.98 -3.11
N SER A 385 36.11 -14.88 -2.24
CA SER A 385 37.14 -14.61 -1.22
C SER A 385 38.47 -14.09 -1.81
N GLN A 386 38.73 -14.36 -3.09
CA GLN A 386 39.99 -14.05 -3.78
C GLN A 386 40.04 -12.67 -4.45
N ARG A 387 38.94 -11.92 -4.52
CA ARG A 387 38.82 -10.72 -5.39
C ARG A 387 38.94 -9.38 -4.66
N GLY A 388 38.68 -9.33 -3.35
CA GLY A 388 39.00 -8.20 -2.48
C GLY A 388 37.99 -7.04 -2.48
N ASP A 389 36.88 -7.15 -3.20
CA ASP A 389 35.77 -6.20 -3.29
C ASP A 389 34.48 -6.73 -2.62
N SER A 390 33.67 -5.81 -2.08
CA SER A 390 32.47 -6.05 -1.24
C SER A 390 31.23 -6.46 -2.04
N LEU A 391 31.32 -7.54 -2.82
CA LEU A 391 30.23 -8.03 -3.69
C LEU A 391 29.39 -9.07 -2.94
N ARG A 392 28.22 -8.66 -2.47
CA ARG A 392 27.22 -9.51 -1.75
C ARG A 392 25.93 -9.58 -2.57
N PRO A 393 25.06 -10.59 -2.36
CA PRO A 393 23.72 -10.60 -2.94
C PRO A 393 23.06 -9.26 -2.68
N THR A 394 22.38 -8.72 -3.68
CA THR A 394 21.77 -7.39 -3.60
C THR A 394 20.28 -7.53 -3.86
N ILE A 395 19.48 -7.01 -2.94
CA ILE A 395 18.03 -6.84 -3.14
C ILE A 395 17.78 -5.34 -3.30
N VAL A 396 17.02 -4.94 -4.33
CA VAL A 396 16.60 -3.53 -4.49
C VAL A 396 15.18 -3.39 -3.95
N LYS A 397 14.99 -2.47 -3.00
CA LYS A 397 13.67 -2.11 -2.48
C LYS A 397 13.19 -0.81 -3.13
N ILE A 398 12.04 -0.83 -3.80
CA ILE A 398 11.43 0.38 -4.38
C ILE A 398 10.10 0.63 -3.66
N PRO A 399 10.01 1.64 -2.77
CA PRO A 399 8.75 2.01 -2.14
C PRO A 399 7.75 2.53 -3.18
N ILE A 400 6.49 2.06 -3.08
CA ILE A 400 5.36 2.55 -3.88
C ILE A 400 4.50 3.47 -3.01
N SER A 401 4.16 3.01 -1.81
CA SER A 401 3.45 3.73 -0.75
C SER A 401 4.07 3.39 0.63
N PRO A 402 3.56 3.91 1.75
CA PRO A 402 3.99 3.48 3.09
C PRO A 402 3.80 1.98 3.36
N GLU A 403 2.78 1.37 2.76
CA GLU A 403 2.40 -0.03 2.98
C GLU A 403 2.78 -0.95 1.82
N GLU A 404 3.02 -0.42 0.62
CA GLU A 404 3.33 -1.21 -0.58
C GLU A 404 4.73 -0.90 -1.12
N TYR A 405 5.48 -1.94 -1.50
CA TYR A 405 6.79 -1.79 -2.13
C TYR A 405 7.19 -3.00 -2.98
N PHE A 406 8.07 -2.78 -3.95
CA PHE A 406 8.72 -3.87 -4.69
C PHE A 406 10.04 -4.27 -4.04
N LEU A 407 10.34 -5.57 -4.02
CA LEU A 407 11.69 -6.12 -3.84
C LEU A 407 12.13 -6.74 -5.15
N ILE A 408 13.34 -6.42 -5.60
CA ILE A 408 13.89 -6.94 -6.86
C ILE A 408 15.15 -7.69 -6.53
N GLU A 409 15.23 -8.94 -6.97
CA GLU A 409 16.40 -9.79 -6.82
C GLU A 409 16.78 -10.46 -8.15
N ASN A 410 18.03 -10.88 -8.25
CA ASN A 410 18.54 -11.62 -9.39
C ASN A 410 18.64 -13.12 -9.04
N ARG A 411 17.88 -13.99 -9.72
CA ARG A 411 17.91 -15.44 -9.53
C ARG A 411 18.55 -16.11 -10.75
N GLN A 412 19.43 -17.06 -10.50
CA GLN A 412 20.17 -17.75 -11.56
C GLN A 412 20.07 -19.25 -11.33
N VAL A 413 19.64 -20.02 -12.34
CA VAL A 413 19.58 -21.49 -12.24
C VAL A 413 20.96 -22.14 -12.29
N ASP A 414 21.99 -21.41 -12.73
CA ASP A 414 23.32 -21.94 -12.96
C ASP A 414 24.34 -20.82 -12.93
N VAL A 415 25.31 -20.90 -12.02
CA VAL A 415 26.31 -19.86 -11.77
C VAL A 415 27.70 -20.33 -12.26
N LYS A 416 27.92 -21.64 -12.46
CA LYS A 416 29.24 -22.22 -12.69
C LYS A 416 29.36 -23.08 -13.95
N GLN A 417 28.42 -23.99 -14.21
CA GLN A 417 28.56 -25.04 -15.23
C GLN A 417 27.23 -25.37 -15.92
N PRO A 418 27.04 -24.94 -17.19
CA PRO A 418 25.78 -25.09 -17.92
C PRO A 418 25.09 -26.45 -17.74
N ASP A 419 23.87 -26.41 -17.22
CA ASP A 419 22.96 -27.52 -17.00
C ASP A 419 23.52 -28.64 -16.09
N THR A 420 24.51 -28.35 -15.25
CA THR A 420 25.19 -29.35 -14.41
C THR A 420 25.48 -28.85 -13.00
N ILE A 421 25.09 -29.62 -11.97
CA ILE A 421 25.51 -29.37 -10.57
C ILE A 421 26.20 -30.58 -9.98
N ASP A 422 27.10 -30.29 -9.04
CA ASP A 422 27.71 -31.31 -8.18
C ASP A 422 27.04 -31.26 -6.81
N VAL A 423 26.58 -32.40 -6.28
CA VAL A 423 26.00 -32.51 -4.94
C VAL A 423 26.80 -33.50 -4.11
N ASP A 424 27.03 -33.14 -2.85
CA ASP A 424 27.73 -33.99 -1.90
C ASP A 424 26.72 -34.91 -1.19
N VAL A 425 26.93 -36.21 -1.33
CA VAL A 425 26.04 -37.24 -0.78
C VAL A 425 26.80 -38.11 0.20
N GLU A 426 26.30 -38.13 1.43
CA GLU A 426 26.80 -38.98 2.51
C GLU A 426 25.68 -39.91 2.95
N ASP A 427 25.98 -41.21 3.02
CA ASP A 427 25.04 -42.25 3.47
C ASP A 427 23.72 -42.32 2.68
N GLY A 428 23.70 -41.79 1.44
CA GLY A 428 22.50 -41.73 0.60
C GLY A 428 21.70 -40.44 0.75
N VAL A 429 22.14 -39.48 1.58
CA VAL A 429 21.47 -38.20 1.81
C VAL A 429 22.31 -37.05 1.24
N VAL A 430 21.68 -36.10 0.57
CA VAL A 430 22.33 -34.87 0.10
C VAL A 430 22.64 -33.98 1.31
N ILE A 431 23.92 -33.69 1.52
CA ILE A 431 24.37 -32.86 2.64
C ILE A 431 24.85 -31.47 2.21
N ALA A 432 25.19 -31.27 0.93
CA ALA A 432 25.54 -29.96 0.40
C ALA A 432 25.34 -29.91 -1.12
N VAL A 433 25.08 -28.72 -1.63
CA VAL A 433 25.02 -28.42 -3.06
C VAL A 433 26.23 -27.57 -3.44
N GLY A 434 26.98 -28.03 -4.44
CA GLY A 434 28.19 -27.36 -4.93
C GLY A 434 27.89 -25.94 -5.39
N GLY A 435 28.76 -25.00 -5.02
CA GLY A 435 28.58 -23.59 -5.37
C GLY A 435 27.37 -22.90 -4.72
N SER A 436 26.62 -23.60 -3.85
CA SER A 436 25.33 -23.14 -3.32
C SER A 436 24.26 -22.90 -4.39
N GLU A 437 24.27 -23.66 -5.49
CA GLU A 437 23.31 -23.57 -6.62
C GLU A 437 22.01 -24.34 -6.34
N TYR A 438 21.26 -23.97 -5.29
CA TYR A 438 20.03 -24.67 -4.90
C TYR A 438 18.84 -24.39 -5.84
N ASP A 439 18.85 -23.28 -6.59
CA ASP A 439 17.87 -22.92 -7.60
C ASP A 439 18.07 -23.65 -8.94
N PHE A 440 18.98 -24.62 -9.01
CA PHE A 440 19.26 -25.37 -10.24
C PHE A 440 18.01 -25.94 -10.92
N PHE A 441 17.04 -26.39 -10.13
CA PHE A 441 15.78 -26.93 -10.62
C PHE A 441 14.71 -25.88 -10.88
N GLN A 442 14.96 -24.57 -10.66
CA GLN A 442 14.01 -23.52 -11.02
C GLN A 442 13.75 -23.46 -12.54
N PRO A 443 12.61 -22.89 -12.97
CA PRO A 443 12.22 -22.80 -14.38
C PRO A 443 13.18 -21.97 -15.25
N GLY A 444 13.79 -20.91 -14.71
CA GLY A 444 14.61 -19.98 -15.48
C GLY A 444 15.43 -18.99 -14.64
N SER A 445 16.25 -18.19 -15.32
CA SER A 445 17.08 -17.13 -14.72
C SER A 445 16.56 -15.75 -15.09
N GLY A 446 16.75 -14.78 -14.20
CA GLY A 446 16.46 -13.37 -14.47
C GLY A 446 16.18 -12.58 -13.19
N LEU A 447 15.59 -11.40 -13.36
CA LEU A 447 15.10 -10.62 -12.23
C LEU A 447 13.71 -11.08 -11.82
N LEU A 448 13.57 -11.46 -10.55
CA LEU A 448 12.27 -11.61 -9.91
C LEU A 448 11.89 -10.29 -9.24
N ILE A 449 10.62 -9.91 -9.38
CA ILE A 449 10.06 -8.71 -8.77
C ILE A 449 8.94 -9.14 -7.85
N TRP A 450 9.12 -8.90 -6.55
CA TRP A 450 8.18 -9.25 -5.51
C TRP A 450 7.42 -8.00 -5.07
N HIS A 451 6.09 -8.02 -5.14
CA HIS A 451 5.24 -6.94 -4.68
C HIS A 451 4.75 -7.25 -3.27
N ILE A 452 5.08 -6.37 -2.32
CA ILE A 452 4.82 -6.58 -0.90
C ILE A 452 3.76 -5.61 -0.41
N ASP A 453 2.68 -6.12 0.19
CA ASP A 453 1.64 -5.35 0.89
C ASP A 453 1.73 -5.63 2.41
N ARG A 454 2.28 -4.65 3.14
CA ARG A 454 2.47 -4.74 4.59
C ARG A 454 1.16 -4.78 5.37
N ARG A 455 0.08 -4.27 4.80
CA ARG A 455 -1.22 -4.28 5.44
C ARG A 455 -1.81 -5.69 5.41
N VAL A 456 -1.73 -6.37 4.28
CA VAL A 456 -2.12 -7.79 4.19
C VAL A 456 -1.25 -8.64 5.11
N LEU A 457 0.06 -8.40 5.15
CA LEU A 457 0.96 -9.08 6.08
C LEU A 457 0.58 -8.84 7.56
N ALA A 458 0.18 -7.63 7.93
CA ALA A 458 -0.24 -7.31 9.30
C ALA A 458 -1.57 -7.96 9.66
N ASP A 459 -2.53 -7.98 8.73
CA ASP A 459 -3.88 -8.49 8.95
C ASP A 459 -3.94 -10.03 8.92
N TYR A 460 -3.17 -10.66 8.02
CA TYR A 460 -3.23 -12.11 7.75
C TYR A 460 -1.97 -12.90 8.14
N GLY A 461 -0.84 -12.24 8.40
CA GLY A 461 0.40 -12.88 8.87
C GLY A 461 0.22 -13.68 10.16
N PRO A 462 -0.51 -13.20 11.19
CA PRO A 462 -0.80 -13.99 12.38
C PRO A 462 -1.56 -15.29 12.11
N PHE A 463 -2.12 -15.49 10.92
CA PHE A 463 -2.85 -16.69 10.53
C PHE A 463 -2.10 -17.51 9.47
N ASN A 464 -0.87 -17.12 9.14
CA ASN A 464 -0.07 -17.73 8.08
C ASN A 464 -0.80 -17.79 6.73
N ALA A 465 -1.60 -16.76 6.42
CA ALA A 465 -2.56 -16.76 5.32
C ALA A 465 -2.38 -15.55 4.40
N VAL A 466 -1.14 -15.13 4.17
CA VAL A 466 -0.81 -13.83 3.56
C VAL A 466 -1.14 -13.74 2.06
N ASN A 467 -1.33 -14.88 1.39
CA ASN A 467 -1.54 -14.96 -0.06
C ASN A 467 -2.87 -15.63 -0.47
N ILE A 468 -3.84 -15.73 0.44
CA ILE A 468 -5.13 -16.40 0.17
C ILE A 468 -6.07 -15.65 -0.78
N ASP A 469 -5.86 -14.34 -0.96
CA ASP A 469 -6.62 -13.53 -1.91
C ASP A 469 -5.75 -13.30 -3.17
N PRO A 470 -6.03 -13.99 -4.29
CA PRO A 470 -5.25 -13.83 -5.51
C PRO A 470 -5.38 -12.42 -6.11
N ALA A 471 -6.43 -11.66 -5.77
CA ALA A 471 -6.55 -10.27 -6.22
C ALA A 471 -5.71 -9.30 -5.37
N ARG A 472 -5.26 -9.71 -4.17
CA ARG A 472 -4.47 -8.88 -3.27
C ARG A 472 -3.65 -9.71 -2.27
N LYS A 473 -2.42 -10.03 -2.64
CA LYS A 473 -1.48 -10.83 -1.84
C LYS A 473 -0.59 -9.96 -0.95
N GLY A 474 -0.10 -10.53 0.14
CA GLY A 474 0.87 -9.90 1.03
C GLY A 474 2.29 -9.97 0.47
N VAL A 475 2.61 -11.06 -0.24
CA VAL A 475 3.84 -11.24 -1.00
C VAL A 475 3.49 -11.85 -2.35
N ASP A 476 3.46 -11.01 -3.38
CA ASP A 476 3.16 -11.42 -4.74
C ASP A 476 4.44 -11.50 -5.58
N LEU A 477 4.47 -12.40 -6.56
CA LEU A 477 5.53 -12.47 -7.56
C LEU A 477 4.99 -11.94 -8.88
N GLU A 478 5.53 -10.82 -9.35
CA GLU A 478 5.12 -10.22 -10.62
C GLU A 478 5.69 -11.05 -11.78
N GLU A 479 4.83 -11.83 -12.43
CA GLU A 479 5.21 -12.79 -13.48
C GLU A 479 5.56 -12.07 -14.78
N GLY A 480 6.84 -12.03 -15.14
CA GLY A 480 7.43 -11.22 -16.20
C GLY A 480 6.94 -11.46 -17.63
N ASP A 481 6.11 -12.47 -17.92
CA ASP A 481 5.41 -12.59 -19.20
C ASP A 481 3.96 -12.08 -19.19
N GLY A 482 3.50 -11.61 -18.03
CA GLY A 482 2.17 -11.04 -17.83
C GLY A 482 1.05 -12.07 -17.78
N VAL A 483 1.37 -13.36 -17.74
CA VAL A 483 0.42 -14.43 -17.45
C VAL A 483 0.45 -14.68 -15.95
N GLN A 484 -0.68 -14.50 -15.28
CA GLN A 484 -0.81 -14.78 -13.84
C GLN A 484 -1.04 -16.28 -13.62
N ASP A 485 -0.02 -17.09 -13.86
CA ASP A 485 -0.10 -18.56 -13.76
C ASP A 485 -0.43 -19.00 -12.33
N PHE A 486 0.07 -18.28 -11.31
CA PHE A 486 -0.15 -18.66 -9.91
C PHE A 486 -1.54 -18.32 -9.36
N ASP A 487 -2.29 -17.45 -10.06
CA ASP A 487 -3.63 -17.00 -9.65
C ASP A 487 -4.75 -17.84 -10.24
N VAL A 488 -4.42 -18.77 -11.14
CA VAL A 488 -5.40 -19.64 -11.77
C VAL A 488 -6.00 -20.56 -10.70
N PRO A 489 -7.32 -20.47 -10.42
CA PRO A 489 -7.94 -21.36 -9.46
C PRO A 489 -7.79 -22.78 -9.96
N TYR A 490 -7.43 -23.67 -9.06
CA TYR A 490 -6.88 -24.93 -9.48
C TYR A 490 -7.80 -25.82 -10.33
N TRP A 491 -9.09 -25.81 -10.05
CA TRP A 491 -10.10 -26.53 -10.84
C TRP A 491 -10.25 -26.01 -12.28
N GLN A 492 -9.61 -24.88 -12.61
CA GLN A 492 -9.53 -24.29 -13.94
C GLN A 492 -8.19 -24.53 -14.63
N SER A 493 -7.23 -25.15 -13.92
CA SER A 493 -5.90 -25.46 -14.39
C SER A 493 -5.90 -26.26 -15.70
N ARG A 494 -5.10 -25.84 -16.67
CA ARG A 494 -4.96 -26.54 -17.96
C ARG A 494 -3.55 -27.04 -18.22
N ALA A 495 -2.58 -26.55 -17.45
CA ALA A 495 -1.22 -27.03 -17.51
C ALA A 495 -0.49 -26.81 -16.16
N PRO A 496 -0.76 -27.70 -15.21
CA PRO A 496 -0.28 -27.62 -13.82
C PRO A 496 1.23 -27.46 -13.65
N ASN A 497 2.05 -27.88 -14.61
CA ASN A 497 3.51 -27.83 -14.43
C ASN A 497 4.04 -26.39 -14.37
N TYR A 498 3.51 -25.46 -15.18
CA TYR A 498 3.88 -24.06 -15.07
C TYR A 498 3.02 -23.32 -14.03
N GLU A 499 1.74 -23.66 -13.92
CA GLU A 499 0.86 -23.05 -12.92
C GLU A 499 1.29 -23.34 -11.47
N VAL A 500 1.97 -24.47 -11.16
CA VAL A 500 2.47 -24.79 -9.81
C VAL A 500 3.90 -24.28 -9.58
N TYR A 501 4.81 -24.47 -10.55
CA TYR A 501 6.24 -24.23 -10.34
C TYR A 501 6.77 -22.96 -11.01
N GLY A 502 6.00 -22.36 -11.91
CA GLY A 502 6.40 -21.22 -12.73
C GLY A 502 6.93 -21.63 -14.11
N HIS A 503 7.08 -20.62 -14.96
CA HIS A 503 7.61 -20.73 -16.31
C HIS A 503 8.94 -19.97 -16.45
N LYS A 504 9.72 -20.31 -17.50
CA LYS A 504 11.04 -19.69 -17.72
C LYS A 504 10.98 -18.20 -18.13
N TYR A 505 9.78 -17.65 -18.33
CA TYR A 505 9.55 -16.26 -18.72
C TYR A 505 8.97 -15.40 -17.59
N ASP A 506 8.67 -15.99 -16.42
CA ASP A 506 8.30 -15.25 -15.22
C ASP A 506 9.43 -14.31 -14.75
N PRO A 507 10.73 -14.65 -14.90
CA PRO A 507 11.79 -13.69 -14.64
C PRO A 507 11.92 -12.65 -15.75
N PHE A 508 12.06 -11.37 -15.38
CA PHE A 508 12.40 -10.29 -16.30
C PHE A 508 13.85 -10.45 -16.79
N SER A 509 14.08 -10.40 -18.10
CA SER A 509 15.40 -10.64 -18.70
C SER A 509 15.57 -9.95 -20.06
N LYS A 510 16.82 -9.68 -20.46
CA LYS A 510 17.11 -9.10 -21.78
C LYS A 510 16.97 -10.17 -22.87
N GLY A 511 15.80 -10.17 -23.53
CA GLY A 511 15.43 -11.17 -24.54
C GLY A 511 14.37 -12.18 -24.07
N GLY A 512 13.89 -12.04 -22.83
CA GLY A 512 12.65 -12.65 -22.34
C GLY A 512 11.41 -11.94 -22.88
N TYR A 513 10.26 -12.16 -22.24
CA TYR A 513 9.00 -11.54 -22.64
C TYR A 513 8.99 -10.04 -22.32
N ASN A 514 9.25 -9.68 -21.06
CA ASN A 514 9.49 -8.30 -20.65
C ASN A 514 10.95 -8.08 -20.21
N ASP A 515 11.56 -7.03 -20.75
CA ASP A 515 12.86 -6.51 -20.30
C ASP A 515 12.72 -5.18 -19.51
N SER A 516 11.48 -4.85 -19.15
CA SER A 516 11.13 -3.73 -18.29
C SER A 516 9.84 -4.00 -17.52
N PHE A 517 9.72 -3.39 -16.35
CA PHE A 517 8.55 -3.40 -15.49
C PHE A 517 8.16 -1.94 -15.24
N THR A 518 7.05 -1.51 -15.82
CA THR A 518 6.61 -0.11 -15.83
C THR A 518 5.10 -0.01 -15.66
N ALA A 519 4.55 1.20 -15.45
CA ALA A 519 3.10 1.41 -15.40
C ALA A 519 2.37 1.11 -16.73
N TYR A 520 3.11 0.76 -17.78
CA TYR A 520 2.58 0.48 -19.12
C TYR A 520 2.88 -0.94 -19.61
N THR A 521 3.55 -1.77 -18.80
CA THR A 521 3.81 -3.18 -19.14
C THR A 521 2.71 -4.08 -18.58
N ASN A 522 2.73 -5.37 -18.93
CA ASN A 522 1.93 -6.38 -18.25
C ASN A 522 2.90 -7.49 -17.79
N PRO A 523 3.16 -7.66 -16.49
CA PRO A 523 2.53 -6.95 -15.36
C PRO A 523 3.02 -5.50 -15.27
N ASN A 524 2.30 -4.66 -14.54
CA ASN A 524 2.58 -3.24 -14.41
C ASN A 524 3.04 -2.88 -12.99
N THR A 525 3.64 -1.71 -12.82
CA THR A 525 4.16 -1.25 -11.53
C THR A 525 3.10 -0.61 -10.62
N ASP A 526 1.81 -0.70 -10.95
CA ASP A 526 0.78 -0.06 -10.13
C ASP A 526 0.63 -0.77 -8.77
N ALA A 527 0.31 0.01 -7.74
CA ALA A 527 -0.11 -0.50 -6.44
C ALA A 527 -1.55 -1.04 -6.53
N TYR A 528 -1.98 -1.81 -5.53
CA TYR A 528 -3.36 -2.28 -5.43
C TYR A 528 -4.40 -1.14 -5.39
N LYS A 529 -4.00 0.07 -4.98
CA LYS A 529 -4.88 1.24 -4.86
C LYS A 529 -4.52 2.42 -5.78
N GLY A 530 -3.52 2.33 -6.66
CA GLY A 530 -3.10 3.49 -7.44
C GLY A 530 -1.93 3.27 -8.37
N ARG A 531 -1.66 4.27 -9.21
CA ARG A 531 -0.60 4.16 -10.23
C ARG A 531 0.73 4.68 -9.70
N SER A 532 1.79 3.89 -9.85
CA SER A 532 3.10 4.25 -9.28
C SER A 532 3.98 5.05 -10.24
N TYR A 533 3.80 4.84 -11.56
CA TYR A 533 4.70 5.33 -12.61
C TYR A 533 6.16 4.96 -12.44
N ILE A 534 6.47 4.02 -11.56
CA ILE A 534 7.80 3.43 -11.44
C ILE A 534 8.11 2.73 -12.75
N GLY A 535 9.33 2.89 -13.24
CA GLY A 535 9.86 2.19 -14.38
C GLY A 535 11.18 1.54 -14.04
N VAL A 536 11.21 0.22 -13.98
CA VAL A 536 12.42 -0.60 -13.87
C VAL A 536 12.77 -1.11 -15.25
N ARG A 537 13.91 -0.70 -15.80
CA ARG A 537 14.39 -1.12 -17.13
C ARG A 537 15.71 -1.83 -16.98
N LEU A 538 15.83 -3.05 -17.50
CA LEU A 538 17.10 -3.76 -17.50
C LEU A 538 18.10 -3.05 -18.43
N LEU A 539 19.38 -3.03 -18.06
CA LEU A 539 20.47 -2.39 -18.80
C LEU A 539 21.47 -3.44 -19.29
N GLY A 540 22.05 -3.22 -20.48
CA GLY A 540 23.09 -4.09 -21.05
C GLY A 540 22.73 -4.67 -22.43
N ALA A 541 23.58 -5.56 -22.94
CA ALA A 541 23.27 -6.43 -24.09
C ALA A 541 22.58 -7.72 -23.58
N VAL A 542 21.92 -8.48 -24.49
CA VAL A 542 21.29 -9.79 -24.21
C VAL A 542 22.07 -10.56 -23.15
N ASP A 543 21.39 -10.98 -22.07
CA ASP A 543 21.96 -11.80 -21.01
C ASP A 543 22.60 -13.01 -21.70
N SER A 544 23.92 -13.06 -21.67
CA SER A 544 24.70 -14.00 -22.48
C SER A 544 25.16 -15.08 -21.55
N THR A 545 24.99 -16.35 -21.94
CA THR A 545 25.35 -17.60 -21.22
C THR A 545 26.85 -17.76 -20.86
N ALA A 546 27.54 -16.67 -20.54
CA ALA A 546 28.91 -16.59 -20.11
C ALA A 546 28.91 -16.68 -18.57
N PRO A 547 29.56 -17.69 -17.96
CA PRO A 547 29.38 -18.06 -16.54
C PRO A 547 29.63 -16.98 -15.49
N LEU A 548 30.25 -15.85 -15.84
CA LEU A 548 30.57 -14.75 -14.92
C LEU A 548 29.81 -13.46 -15.24
N LYS A 549 28.95 -13.46 -16.27
CA LYS A 549 28.25 -12.27 -16.76
C LYS A 549 26.78 -12.22 -16.33
N ASP A 550 26.17 -13.37 -16.05
CA ASP A 550 24.77 -13.50 -15.61
C ASP A 550 24.59 -13.36 -14.08
N THR A 551 25.69 -13.33 -13.32
CA THR A 551 25.65 -13.12 -11.86
C THR A 551 25.34 -11.68 -11.44
N VAL A 552 25.27 -10.75 -12.40
CA VAL A 552 24.95 -9.34 -12.15
C VAL A 552 24.05 -8.79 -13.26
N ILE A 553 22.83 -8.40 -12.91
CA ILE A 553 21.94 -7.67 -13.82
C ILE A 553 21.90 -6.22 -13.37
N SER A 554 22.10 -5.28 -14.30
CA SER A 554 21.99 -3.85 -13.98
C SER A 554 20.61 -3.33 -14.39
N VAL A 555 20.00 -2.51 -13.54
CA VAL A 555 18.71 -1.86 -13.84
C VAL A 555 18.82 -0.35 -13.78
N LYS A 556 18.03 0.33 -14.61
CA LYS A 556 17.66 1.73 -14.45
C LYS A 556 16.30 1.76 -13.74
N VAL A 557 16.20 2.51 -12.66
CA VAL A 557 14.92 2.77 -11.98
C VAL A 557 14.58 4.23 -12.21
N GLY A 558 13.44 4.52 -12.80
CA GLY A 558 12.96 5.88 -13.06
C GLY A 558 11.49 6.02 -12.74
N TRP A 559 10.99 7.23 -12.85
CA TRP A 559 9.57 7.54 -12.78
C TRP A 559 9.28 8.44 -13.96
N ASP A 560 8.48 7.94 -14.91
CA ASP A 560 8.34 8.59 -16.22
C ASP A 560 7.49 9.88 -16.16
N LEU A 561 6.90 10.19 -14.99
CA LEU A 561 6.00 11.33 -14.78
C LEU A 561 6.68 12.55 -14.12
N TYR A 562 7.92 12.48 -13.64
CA TYR A 562 8.51 13.60 -12.88
C TYR A 562 9.17 14.68 -13.74
N GLN A 563 9.12 15.91 -13.24
CA GLN A 563 9.94 17.00 -13.73
C GLN A 563 11.44 16.71 -13.51
N PRO A 564 12.31 16.92 -14.50
CA PRO A 564 13.75 16.75 -14.34
C PRO A 564 14.30 17.49 -13.11
N GLY A 565 15.02 16.76 -12.26
CA GLY A 565 15.58 17.28 -11.02
C GLY A 565 14.72 17.03 -9.77
N PHE A 566 13.50 16.53 -9.93
CA PHE A 566 12.60 16.08 -8.87
C PHE A 566 12.35 14.56 -8.96
N PRO A 567 11.94 13.89 -7.87
CA PRO A 567 11.69 14.43 -6.53
C PRO A 567 12.97 14.79 -5.75
N LYS A 568 12.81 15.56 -4.66
CA LYS A 568 13.86 15.94 -3.71
C LYS A 568 13.59 15.32 -2.34
N VAL A 569 14.51 14.50 -1.84
CA VAL A 569 14.50 14.04 -0.45
C VAL A 569 15.23 15.07 0.41
N VAL A 570 14.54 15.69 1.38
CA VAL A 570 15.05 16.87 2.08
C VAL A 570 15.14 16.69 3.60
N GLY A 571 14.30 15.85 4.19
CA GLY A 571 14.29 15.60 5.63
C GLY A 571 13.19 14.62 6.01
N ASN A 572 12.86 14.54 7.31
CA ASN A 572 11.81 13.65 7.86
C ASN A 572 10.64 14.44 8.48
N THR A 573 10.39 15.65 7.99
CA THR A 573 9.33 16.54 8.49
C THR A 573 8.37 16.89 7.37
N PRO A 574 7.06 16.92 7.64
CA PRO A 574 6.05 17.23 6.62
C PRO A 574 6.23 18.64 6.09
N PHE A 575 6.00 18.80 4.79
CA PHE A 575 5.90 20.11 4.16
C PHE A 575 4.55 20.76 4.49
N LEU A 576 4.52 22.10 4.50
CA LEU A 576 3.27 22.83 4.38
C LEU A 576 2.93 22.94 2.86
N SER A 577 2.43 24.06 2.37
CA SER A 577 2.12 24.25 0.95
C SER A 577 3.35 24.67 0.13
N ALA A 578 3.28 24.45 -1.20
CA ALA A 578 4.30 24.90 -2.15
C ALA A 578 3.82 26.11 -2.94
N PHE A 579 4.76 27.01 -3.25
CA PHE A 579 4.49 28.22 -4.01
C PHE A 579 5.55 28.43 -5.08
N ALA A 580 5.15 28.97 -6.23
CA ALA A 580 6.05 29.30 -7.33
C ALA A 580 5.95 30.77 -7.72
N ALA A 581 7.10 31.38 -7.97
CA ALA A 581 7.25 32.73 -8.49
C ALA A 581 8.64 32.91 -9.12
N ASP A 582 8.82 33.87 -10.02
CA ASP A 582 10.14 34.26 -10.50
C ASP A 582 10.85 35.08 -9.41
N MET A 583 11.58 34.40 -8.52
CA MET A 583 12.14 35.04 -7.33
C MET A 583 13.45 35.77 -7.62
N ASP A 584 14.22 35.31 -8.59
CA ASP A 584 15.50 35.94 -8.98
C ASP A 584 15.43 36.89 -10.19
N GLY A 585 14.26 37.03 -10.81
CA GLY A 585 13.95 37.99 -11.87
C GLY A 585 14.49 37.57 -13.23
N ASN A 586 14.49 36.26 -13.53
CA ASN A 586 15.07 35.68 -14.73
C ASN A 586 14.02 35.22 -15.77
N ASP A 587 12.75 35.56 -15.57
CA ASP A 587 11.58 35.17 -16.37
C ASP A 587 11.27 33.65 -16.34
N THR A 588 11.80 32.91 -15.37
CA THR A 588 11.47 31.50 -15.11
C THR A 588 11.00 31.31 -13.67
N LEU A 589 10.06 30.40 -13.45
CA LEU A 589 9.50 30.17 -12.13
C LEU A 589 10.44 29.35 -11.24
N ASP A 590 10.54 29.78 -9.99
CA ASP A 590 11.22 29.08 -8.91
C ASP A 590 10.19 28.58 -7.88
N ILE A 591 10.45 27.44 -7.25
CA ILE A 591 9.63 26.89 -6.16
C ILE A 591 10.24 27.27 -4.82
N ALA A 592 9.40 27.69 -3.87
CA ALA A 592 9.74 27.78 -2.45
C ALA A 592 8.81 26.89 -1.61
N VAL A 593 9.39 26.22 -0.60
CA VAL A 593 8.66 25.39 0.36
C VAL A 593 9.22 25.55 1.77
N ILE A 594 8.36 25.39 2.77
CA ILE A 594 8.74 25.30 4.18
C ILE A 594 8.26 23.98 4.78
N ASP A 595 9.06 23.39 5.67
CA ASP A 595 8.64 22.25 6.48
C ASP A 595 8.12 22.70 7.86
N ALA A 596 7.38 21.82 8.54
CA ALA A 596 6.87 22.08 9.88
C ALA A 596 7.98 22.34 10.93
N GLY A 597 9.22 21.92 10.65
CA GLY A 597 10.43 22.21 11.44
C GLY A 597 10.99 23.63 11.22
N GLY A 598 10.47 24.39 10.25
CA GLY A 598 10.95 25.72 9.87
C GLY A 598 12.10 25.72 8.87
N GLY A 599 12.38 24.58 8.22
CA GLY A 599 13.36 24.48 7.14
C GLY A 599 12.78 24.99 5.82
N LEU A 600 13.33 26.09 5.31
CA LEU A 600 12.99 26.71 4.03
C LEU A 600 13.93 26.23 2.92
N LYS A 601 13.36 25.88 1.75
CA LYS A 601 14.10 25.47 0.56
C LYS A 601 13.54 26.15 -0.67
N MET A 602 14.43 26.45 -1.61
CA MET A 602 14.08 27.12 -2.86
C MET A 602 14.84 26.46 -4.02
N TRP A 603 14.11 26.07 -5.07
CA TRP A 603 14.66 25.38 -6.22
C TRP A 603 14.21 26.04 -7.52
N ARG A 604 15.10 26.00 -8.52
CA ARG A 604 14.74 26.32 -9.90
C ARG A 604 13.90 25.19 -10.52
N SER A 605 13.29 25.46 -11.67
CA SER A 605 12.52 24.48 -12.47
C SER A 605 13.27 23.18 -12.80
N ASN A 606 14.61 23.21 -12.87
CA ASN A 606 15.47 22.03 -13.09
C ASN A 606 15.91 21.31 -11.80
N GLY A 607 15.36 21.70 -10.64
CA GLY A 607 15.68 21.16 -9.33
C GLY A 607 17.03 21.60 -8.76
N SER A 608 17.78 22.51 -9.39
CA SER A 608 18.97 23.11 -8.79
C SER A 608 18.57 24.08 -7.66
N ALA A 609 19.40 24.18 -6.61
CA ALA A 609 19.10 25.08 -5.51
C ALA A 609 19.19 26.55 -5.98
N LEU A 610 18.13 27.32 -5.73
CA LEU A 610 18.14 28.77 -5.93
C LEU A 610 19.05 29.44 -4.89
N ARG A 611 18.95 28.97 -3.64
CA ARG A 611 19.82 29.31 -2.52
C ARG A 611 20.08 28.07 -1.63
N PRO A 612 21.17 28.04 -0.84
CA PRO A 612 21.36 27.01 0.18
C PRO A 612 20.16 26.96 1.15
N PRO A 613 19.75 25.74 1.60
CA PRO A 613 18.69 25.59 2.59
C PRO A 613 18.93 26.45 3.83
N LEU A 614 17.86 27.02 4.38
CA LEU A 614 17.89 27.92 5.52
C LEU A 614 16.84 27.46 6.55
N SER A 615 17.10 27.66 7.84
CA SER A 615 16.06 27.56 8.87
C SER A 615 15.62 28.95 9.32
N ILE A 616 14.32 29.15 9.52
CA ILE A 616 13.80 30.38 10.14
C ILE A 616 14.15 30.46 11.65
N GLY A 617 14.55 29.33 12.26
CA GLY A 617 15.00 29.23 13.65
C GLY A 617 13.96 28.65 14.62
N ALA A 618 12.75 28.34 14.13
CA ALA A 618 11.66 27.80 14.92
C ALA A 618 10.73 26.92 14.06
N THR A 619 9.95 26.05 14.71
CA THR A 619 8.87 25.32 14.04
C THR A 619 7.79 26.30 13.56
N THR A 620 7.02 25.90 12.56
CA THR A 620 5.94 26.73 12.02
C THR A 620 4.69 25.91 11.72
N ARG A 621 3.56 26.61 11.67
CA ARG A 621 2.26 26.15 11.15
C ARG A 621 1.68 27.11 10.11
N ALA A 622 2.42 28.17 9.78
CA ALA A 622 2.03 29.20 8.85
C ALA A 622 2.80 28.98 7.54
N ASP A 623 2.10 29.01 6.42
CA ASP A 623 2.70 28.98 5.09
C ASP A 623 3.58 30.20 4.82
N ILE A 624 4.34 30.15 3.73
CA ILE A 624 5.20 31.24 3.27
C ILE A 624 4.50 32.09 2.22
N ALA A 625 4.72 33.40 2.23
CA ALA A 625 4.30 34.28 1.13
C ALA A 625 5.53 34.72 0.32
N ILE A 626 5.34 35.02 -0.97
CA ILE A 626 6.39 35.44 -1.89
C ILE A 626 5.97 36.74 -2.57
N GLY A 627 6.81 37.77 -2.50
CA GLY A 627 6.52 39.05 -3.13
C GLY A 627 7.65 40.07 -2.96
N ASP A 628 7.59 41.13 -3.77
CA ASP A 628 8.52 42.26 -3.69
C ASP A 628 8.20 43.14 -2.48
N VAL A 629 8.93 42.90 -1.39
CA VAL A 629 8.77 43.61 -0.11
C VAL A 629 9.87 44.67 0.02
N ALA A 630 11.07 44.40 -0.51
CA ALA A 630 12.18 45.35 -0.52
C ALA A 630 11.98 46.51 -1.52
N GLY A 631 11.21 46.29 -2.59
CA GLY A 631 11.02 47.20 -3.72
C GLY A 631 12.19 47.19 -4.69
N ASP A 632 12.84 46.05 -4.88
CA ASP A 632 14.02 45.89 -5.75
C ASP A 632 13.76 45.00 -6.97
N SER A 633 12.48 44.65 -7.22
CA SER A 633 12.01 43.77 -8.29
C SER A 633 12.49 42.31 -8.19
N ARG A 634 13.25 41.93 -7.16
CA ARG A 634 13.40 40.53 -6.74
C ARG A 634 12.36 40.23 -5.68
N LEU A 635 12.01 38.96 -5.55
CA LEU A 635 10.96 38.57 -4.60
C LEU A 635 11.59 38.00 -3.33
N GLU A 636 11.06 38.44 -2.18
CA GLU A 636 11.38 37.88 -0.88
C GLU A 636 10.39 36.79 -0.50
N VAL A 637 10.87 35.78 0.22
CA VAL A 637 10.02 34.82 0.92
C VAL A 637 9.79 35.30 2.35
N VAL A 638 8.54 35.48 2.74
CA VAL A 638 8.14 35.88 4.09
C VAL A 638 7.55 34.68 4.81
N ALA A 639 8.17 34.29 5.93
CA ALA A 639 7.78 33.14 6.73
C ALA A 639 7.59 33.56 8.20
N ALA A 640 6.60 32.99 8.88
CA ALA A 640 6.37 33.26 10.30
C ALA A 640 6.63 32.00 11.15
N GLY A 641 7.26 32.18 12.31
CA GLY A 641 7.60 31.11 13.23
C GLY A 641 6.75 31.10 14.51
N ASN A 642 6.81 29.98 15.22
CA ASN A 642 6.22 29.84 16.56
C ASN A 642 7.00 30.59 17.67
N ASP A 643 8.00 31.38 17.31
CA ASP A 643 8.96 32.09 18.16
C ASP A 643 8.73 33.60 18.21
N THR A 644 7.54 34.07 17.80
CA THR A 644 7.16 35.50 17.74
C THR A 644 7.91 36.31 16.69
N LEU A 645 8.48 35.64 15.68
CA LEU A 645 9.21 36.29 14.59
C LEU A 645 8.55 36.05 13.24
N VAL A 646 8.51 37.13 12.45
CA VAL A 646 8.29 37.09 11.00
C VAL A 646 9.64 37.31 10.34
N THR A 647 10.06 36.37 9.50
CA THR A 647 11.35 36.36 8.82
C THR A 647 11.17 36.65 7.34
N VAL A 648 11.81 37.71 6.86
CA VAL A 648 11.88 38.08 5.45
C VAL A 648 13.19 37.54 4.89
N VAL A 649 13.09 36.70 3.88
CA VAL A 649 14.20 35.93 3.32
C VAL A 649 14.40 36.35 1.85
N PRO A 650 15.41 37.17 1.53
CA PRO A 650 15.72 37.50 0.15
C PRO A 650 16.35 36.30 -0.57
N VAL A 651 16.31 36.26 -1.90
CA VAL A 651 17.04 35.25 -2.68
C VAL A 651 18.55 35.26 -2.36
N SER A 652 19.12 36.47 -2.22
CA SER A 652 20.52 36.69 -1.88
C SER A 652 20.65 37.62 -0.68
N GLY A 653 21.47 37.25 0.31
CA GLY A 653 21.73 38.05 1.50
C GLY A 653 21.22 37.43 2.79
N ALA A 654 21.31 38.19 3.88
CA ALA A 654 20.89 37.74 5.21
C ALA A 654 19.38 37.98 5.41
N PRO A 655 18.67 37.07 6.09
CA PRO A 655 17.28 37.30 6.46
C PRO A 655 17.10 38.45 7.45
N THR A 656 16.00 39.19 7.30
CA THR A 656 15.54 40.21 8.25
C THR A 656 14.45 39.65 9.14
N ARG A 657 14.39 40.04 10.42
CA ARG A 657 13.42 39.54 11.40
C ARG A 657 12.63 40.67 12.02
N ILE A 658 11.31 40.53 12.01
CA ILE A 658 10.34 41.47 12.58
C ILE A 658 9.68 40.78 13.77
N LYS A 659 9.56 41.49 14.89
CA LYS A 659 8.98 40.95 16.12
C LYS A 659 7.49 41.22 16.20
N VAL A 660 6.74 40.19 16.60
CA VAL A 660 5.30 40.28 16.92
C VAL A 660 5.03 40.05 18.40
N GLY A 661 3.80 40.30 18.84
CA GLY A 661 3.40 40.18 20.24
C GLY A 661 3.39 38.74 20.78
N ASP A 662 2.96 37.79 19.94
CA ASP A 662 2.86 36.36 20.27
C ASP A 662 2.93 35.50 18.99
N ARG A 663 2.76 34.19 19.10
CA ARG A 663 2.83 33.20 18.01
C ARG A 663 1.97 33.59 16.81
N VAL A 664 2.47 33.27 15.62
CA VAL A 664 1.78 33.45 14.34
C VAL A 664 1.39 32.08 13.81
N PHE A 665 0.09 31.86 13.66
CA PHE A 665 -0.46 30.66 12.99
C PHE A 665 -1.07 30.97 11.63
N ALA A 666 -1.47 32.23 11.39
CA ALA A 666 -1.94 32.69 10.08
C ALA A 666 -0.75 32.82 9.12
N ALA A 667 -0.94 32.40 7.86
CA ALA A 667 0.04 32.67 6.81
C ALA A 667 0.19 34.20 6.62
N PRO A 668 1.41 34.73 6.40
CA PRO A 668 1.61 36.13 6.02
C PRO A 668 0.90 36.43 4.70
N VAL A 669 0.45 37.67 4.52
CA VAL A 669 -0.16 38.15 3.27
C VAL A 669 0.59 39.39 2.81
N LEU A 670 0.84 39.49 1.50
CA LEU A 670 1.61 40.59 0.91
C LEU A 670 0.74 41.42 -0.02
N ALA A 671 0.62 42.72 0.25
CA ALA A 671 -0.17 43.64 -0.58
C ALA A 671 0.35 45.07 -0.49
N ASP A 672 0.22 45.83 -1.57
CA ASP A 672 0.60 47.25 -1.64
C ASP A 672 -0.52 48.13 -1.02
N LEU A 673 -0.42 48.36 0.29
CA LEU A 673 -1.48 49.02 1.07
C LEU A 673 -1.50 50.53 0.84
N ASP A 674 -0.35 51.17 0.60
CA ASP A 674 -0.27 52.62 0.41
C ASP A 674 -0.13 53.09 -1.05
N GLY A 675 0.02 52.15 -1.97
CA GLY A 675 0.11 52.39 -3.42
C GLY A 675 1.50 52.87 -3.84
N ASP A 676 2.56 52.53 -3.12
CA ASP A 676 3.94 52.92 -3.44
C ASP A 676 4.66 51.93 -4.38
N GLY A 677 4.00 50.83 -4.74
CA GLY A 677 4.51 49.76 -5.60
C GLY A 677 5.28 48.67 -4.86
N LYS A 678 5.48 48.80 -3.55
CA LYS A 678 6.05 47.76 -2.68
C LYS A 678 4.93 47.05 -1.93
N LYS A 679 5.15 45.79 -1.56
CA LYS A 679 4.17 45.05 -0.75
C LYS A 679 4.48 45.19 0.73
N GLU A 680 3.48 45.59 1.51
CA GLU A 680 3.48 45.47 2.96
C GLU A 680 3.26 44.02 3.41
N ILE A 681 3.82 43.67 4.57
CA ILE A 681 3.64 42.38 5.24
C ILE A 681 2.48 42.48 6.22
N ILE A 682 1.41 41.70 6.00
CA ILE A 682 0.22 41.68 6.85
C ILE A 682 0.15 40.34 7.60
N VAL A 683 0.02 40.39 8.93
CA VAL A 683 0.04 39.19 9.78
C VAL A 683 -0.95 39.30 10.94
N GLY A 684 -1.76 38.26 11.12
CA GLY A 684 -2.56 38.05 12.32
C GLY A 684 -1.79 37.26 13.40
N SER A 685 -1.87 37.72 14.65
CA SER A 685 -1.23 37.05 15.79
C SER A 685 -2.22 36.52 16.81
N THR A 686 -1.76 35.53 17.58
CA THR A 686 -2.47 35.02 18.77
C THR A 686 -2.52 36.03 19.92
N ASP A 687 -1.76 37.13 19.86
CA ASP A 687 -1.90 38.28 20.79
C ASP A 687 -3.17 39.13 20.53
N MET A 688 -4.04 38.66 19.64
CA MET A 688 -5.31 39.25 19.25
C MET A 688 -5.17 40.54 18.43
N LYS A 689 -4.02 40.76 17.80
CA LYS A 689 -3.78 41.93 16.93
C LYS A 689 -3.46 41.56 15.49
N LEU A 690 -3.93 42.42 14.60
CA LEU A 690 -3.53 42.47 13.20
C LEU A 690 -2.38 43.46 13.05
N TYR A 691 -1.32 43.04 12.37
CA TYR A 691 -0.16 43.86 12.08
C TYR A 691 -0.01 44.08 10.58
N ALA A 692 0.51 45.24 10.19
CA ALA A 692 0.99 45.54 8.85
C ALA A 692 2.31 46.30 8.93
N TRP A 693 3.34 45.85 8.21
CA TRP A 693 4.64 46.51 8.14
C TRP A 693 5.04 46.80 6.71
N LYS A 694 5.77 47.90 6.54
CA LYS A 694 6.59 48.15 5.34
C LYS A 694 7.77 47.18 5.31
N GLY A 695 8.38 47.00 4.14
CA GLY A 695 9.53 46.11 3.97
C GLY A 695 10.78 46.45 4.79
N ASP A 696 10.90 47.68 5.30
CA ASP A 696 11.97 48.09 6.22
C ASP A 696 11.70 47.70 7.69
N GLY A 697 10.54 47.08 7.97
CA GLY A 697 10.11 46.66 9.30
C GLY A 697 9.39 47.76 10.10
N SER A 698 9.15 48.94 9.53
CA SER A 698 8.33 49.97 10.15
C SER A 698 6.83 49.62 10.07
N LEU A 699 6.07 49.93 11.11
CA LEU A 699 4.62 49.69 11.13
C LEU A 699 3.89 50.66 10.21
N MET A 700 2.88 50.16 9.50
CA MET A 700 1.92 51.00 8.78
C MET A 700 1.14 51.89 9.76
N PRO A 701 0.76 53.11 9.35
CA PRO A 701 -0.09 53.98 10.16
C PRO A 701 -1.36 53.26 10.62
N GLY A 702 -1.67 53.35 11.91
CA GLY A 702 -2.84 52.69 12.53
C GLY A 702 -2.62 51.25 12.99
N PHE A 703 -1.51 50.62 12.62
CA PHE A 703 -1.17 49.26 13.05
C PHE A 703 -0.20 49.25 14.26
N PRO A 704 -0.29 48.22 15.13
CA PRO A 704 -1.23 47.10 15.08
C PRO A 704 -2.65 47.46 15.55
N VAL A 705 -3.65 46.76 15.01
CA VAL A 705 -5.07 46.90 15.38
C VAL A 705 -5.47 45.76 16.31
N ALA A 706 -6.12 46.08 17.45
CA ALA A 706 -6.63 45.08 18.38
C ALA A 706 -8.03 44.59 17.98
N VAL A 707 -8.17 43.28 17.75
CA VAL A 707 -9.41 42.63 17.29
C VAL A 707 -10.22 42.02 18.45
N GLY A 708 -9.53 41.69 19.55
CA GLY A 708 -10.13 41.12 20.77
C GLY A 708 -10.41 39.62 20.71
N SER A 709 -9.88 38.92 19.70
CA SER A 709 -9.82 37.46 19.59
C SER A 709 -8.55 37.07 18.83
N GLU A 710 -8.06 35.85 19.04
CA GLU A 710 -6.92 35.33 18.28
C GLU A 710 -7.20 35.35 16.77
N ILE A 711 -6.16 35.57 15.98
CA ILE A 711 -6.22 35.53 14.52
C ILE A 711 -5.39 34.35 14.04
N ARG A 712 -6.05 33.34 13.49
CA ARG A 712 -5.41 32.10 13.01
C ARG A 712 -5.63 31.84 11.51
N ALA A 713 -6.61 32.49 10.90
CA ALA A 713 -6.80 32.51 9.47
C ALA A 713 -5.89 33.59 8.84
N ALA A 714 -5.36 33.31 7.65
CA ALA A 714 -4.79 34.37 6.81
C ALA A 714 -5.86 35.42 6.49
N VAL A 715 -5.45 36.66 6.27
CA VAL A 715 -6.35 37.73 5.79
C VAL A 715 -6.53 37.64 4.28
N ALA A 716 -7.53 38.30 3.72
CA ALA A 716 -7.62 38.51 2.28
C ALA A 716 -7.63 40.02 1.96
N VAL A 717 -7.46 40.36 0.68
CA VAL A 717 -7.46 41.75 0.21
C VAL A 717 -8.53 42.00 -0.85
N THR A 718 -9.03 43.23 -0.92
CA THR A 718 -10.17 43.55 -1.82
C THR A 718 -9.79 43.87 -3.26
N ASP A 719 -8.53 44.21 -3.52
CA ASP A 719 -7.99 44.64 -4.81
C ASP A 719 -6.45 44.62 -4.79
N THR A 720 -5.81 45.08 -5.87
CA THR A 720 -4.35 45.17 -5.99
C THR A 720 -3.84 46.61 -5.91
N VAL A 721 -4.73 47.60 -5.77
CA VAL A 721 -4.39 49.03 -5.84
C VAL A 721 -5.01 49.72 -4.63
N ARG A 722 -4.24 49.75 -3.53
CA ARG A 722 -4.66 50.18 -2.19
C ARG A 722 -5.80 49.34 -1.61
N PRO A 723 -5.55 48.05 -1.32
CA PRO A 723 -6.58 47.16 -0.84
C PRO A 723 -7.02 47.41 0.59
N ARG A 724 -8.28 47.11 0.84
CA ARG A 724 -8.81 46.90 2.19
C ARG A 724 -8.51 45.47 2.64
N ILE A 725 -8.40 45.28 3.96
CA ILE A 725 -8.00 44.02 4.58
C ILE A 725 -9.24 43.32 5.14
N VAL A 726 -9.52 42.11 4.65
CA VAL A 726 -10.58 41.24 5.12
C VAL A 726 -10.02 40.26 6.16
N LEU A 727 -10.58 40.24 7.36
CA LEU A 727 -10.10 39.40 8.45
C LEU A 727 -11.24 38.61 9.11
N LEU A 728 -11.07 37.29 9.20
CA LEU A 728 -11.94 36.43 10.01
C LEU A 728 -11.23 36.13 11.34
N SER A 729 -11.79 36.61 12.44
CA SER A 729 -11.26 36.33 13.77
C SER A 729 -11.62 34.93 14.25
N GLY A 730 -10.84 34.42 15.20
CA GLY A 730 -11.04 33.08 15.76
C GLY A 730 -12.45 32.81 16.31
N ASP A 731 -13.10 33.83 16.88
CA ASP A 731 -14.48 33.74 17.40
C ASP A 731 -15.58 33.87 16.33
N GLY A 732 -15.23 33.96 15.04
CA GLY A 732 -16.20 33.95 13.92
C GLY A 732 -16.76 35.33 13.53
N ARG A 733 -16.08 36.42 13.91
CA ARG A 733 -16.41 37.77 13.43
C ARG A 733 -15.59 38.11 12.19
N LEU A 734 -16.27 38.60 11.16
CA LEU A 734 -15.67 39.08 9.92
C LEU A 734 -15.45 40.59 10.04
N PHE A 735 -14.25 41.06 9.71
CA PHE A 735 -13.84 42.45 9.73
C PHE A 735 -13.39 42.89 8.34
N LEU A 736 -13.56 44.17 8.05
CA LEU A 736 -13.01 44.84 6.88
C LEU A 736 -12.35 46.14 7.35
N TYR A 737 -11.03 46.23 7.18
CA TYR A 737 -10.23 47.39 7.57
C TYR A 737 -9.75 48.16 6.34
N GLU A 738 -9.74 49.48 6.46
CA GLU A 738 -9.04 50.36 5.53
C GLU A 738 -7.51 50.19 5.66
N PRO A 739 -6.72 50.59 4.65
CA PRO A 739 -5.25 50.53 4.71
C PRO A 739 -4.62 51.29 5.89
N ASP A 740 -5.35 52.21 6.52
CA ASP A 740 -4.92 52.97 7.70
C ASP A 740 -5.32 52.33 9.04
N GLY A 741 -5.86 51.10 9.01
CA GLY A 741 -6.29 50.35 10.19
C GLY A 741 -7.66 50.78 10.73
N SER A 742 -8.36 51.74 10.13
CA SER A 742 -9.73 52.09 10.50
C SER A 742 -10.74 51.06 10.01
N LEU A 743 -11.83 50.86 10.75
CA LEU A 743 -12.84 49.84 10.45
C LEU A 743 -13.89 50.38 9.47
N VAL A 744 -14.17 49.63 8.41
CA VAL A 744 -15.20 49.99 7.42
C VAL A 744 -16.60 49.92 8.03
N SER A 745 -17.45 50.89 7.68
CA SER A 745 -18.85 50.93 8.12
C SER A 745 -19.58 49.65 7.72
N GLY A 746 -20.32 49.06 8.66
CA GLY A 746 -21.01 47.77 8.49
C GLY A 746 -20.26 46.58 9.10
N PHE A 747 -18.99 46.76 9.47
CA PHE A 747 -18.16 45.73 10.13
C PHE A 747 -17.92 46.06 11.63
N PRO A 748 -17.64 45.04 12.47
CA PRO A 748 -17.59 43.62 12.13
C PRO A 748 -18.98 42.99 11.94
N VAL A 749 -19.04 41.98 11.08
CA VAL A 749 -20.22 41.12 10.91
C VAL A 749 -20.02 39.85 11.75
N VAL A 750 -20.97 39.53 12.62
CA VAL A 750 -20.93 38.31 13.44
C VAL A 750 -21.51 37.15 12.62
N LEU A 751 -20.66 36.25 12.11
CA LEU A 751 -21.10 35.11 11.30
C LEU A 751 -21.44 33.89 12.16
N SER A 752 -20.71 33.68 13.25
CA SER A 752 -21.01 32.65 14.25
C SER A 752 -20.49 33.05 15.64
N ILE A 753 -20.89 32.31 16.66
CA ILE A 753 -20.31 32.40 18.01
C ILE A 753 -19.86 30.99 18.37
N SER A 754 -18.55 30.74 18.28
CA SER A 754 -17.98 29.41 18.47
C SER A 754 -16.87 29.46 19.52
N PRO A 755 -16.75 28.44 20.41
CA PRO A 755 -15.58 28.28 21.26
C PRO A 755 -14.35 27.77 20.49
N PHE A 756 -14.50 27.38 19.22
CA PHE A 756 -13.42 26.93 18.35
C PHE A 756 -12.93 28.04 17.42
N TYR A 757 -11.63 28.05 17.14
CA TYR A 757 -11.00 29.06 16.30
C TYR A 757 -11.26 28.83 14.81
N ALA A 758 -11.78 29.84 14.12
CA ALA A 758 -11.77 29.90 12.65
C ALA A 758 -10.34 29.90 12.09
N LYS A 759 -10.12 29.14 11.01
CA LYS A 759 -8.80 28.95 10.37
C LYS A 759 -8.78 29.17 8.85
N ALA A 760 -9.94 29.20 8.21
CA ALA A 760 -10.05 29.39 6.76
C ALA A 760 -9.83 30.86 6.38
N GLN A 761 -8.96 31.12 5.40
CA GLN A 761 -8.87 32.44 4.78
C GLN A 761 -10.20 32.78 4.07
N PRO A 762 -10.75 33.99 4.24
CA PRO A 762 -11.84 34.48 3.39
C PRO A 762 -11.41 34.61 1.92
N LEU A 763 -12.34 34.49 0.98
CA LEU A 763 -12.11 34.79 -0.43
C LEU A 763 -12.81 36.08 -0.82
N VAL A 764 -12.24 36.83 -1.76
CA VAL A 764 -12.84 38.03 -2.34
C VAL A 764 -12.95 37.89 -3.84
N ALA A 765 -14.16 37.99 -4.38
CA ALA A 765 -14.43 37.92 -5.82
C ALA A 765 -15.76 38.59 -6.13
N ASP A 766 -16.01 38.91 -7.40
CA ASP A 766 -17.35 39.24 -7.88
C ASP A 766 -18.11 37.93 -8.16
N PHE A 767 -18.74 37.38 -7.10
CA PHE A 767 -19.34 36.04 -7.17
C PHE A 767 -20.66 36.05 -7.92
N ASP A 768 -21.38 37.18 -7.93
CA ASP A 768 -22.64 37.34 -8.64
C ASP A 768 -22.54 38.11 -9.96
N ARG A 769 -21.33 38.50 -10.35
CA ARG A 769 -21.00 39.23 -11.58
C ARG A 769 -21.78 40.54 -11.72
N ASP A 770 -22.03 41.21 -10.60
CA ASP A 770 -22.74 42.51 -10.56
C ASP A 770 -21.81 43.73 -10.73
N GLY A 771 -20.49 43.50 -10.79
CA GLY A 771 -19.45 44.50 -10.86
C GLY A 771 -18.91 44.95 -9.49
N SER A 772 -19.52 44.46 -8.40
CA SER A 772 -19.06 44.63 -7.01
C SER A 772 -18.50 43.31 -6.52
N ARG A 773 -17.50 43.35 -5.64
CA ARG A 773 -16.97 42.12 -5.02
C ARG A 773 -17.69 41.80 -3.72
N GLU A 774 -17.75 40.52 -3.39
CA GLU A 774 -18.21 39.97 -2.12
C GLU A 774 -17.08 39.24 -1.41
N ILE A 775 -17.31 38.95 -0.13
CA ILE A 775 -16.46 38.13 0.72
C ILE A 775 -17.15 36.78 0.95
N ALA A 776 -16.50 35.69 0.56
CA ALA A 776 -16.89 34.34 0.93
C ALA A 776 -16.08 33.88 2.16
N ALA A 777 -16.76 33.42 3.22
CA ALA A 777 -16.10 32.98 4.45
C ALA A 777 -16.82 31.77 5.08
N VAL A 778 -16.05 30.83 5.62
CA VAL A 778 -16.59 29.69 6.38
C VAL A 778 -16.46 29.91 7.87
N ALA A 779 -17.59 29.82 8.60
CA ALA A 779 -17.66 30.04 10.04
C ALA A 779 -18.67 29.08 10.72
N GLY A 780 -18.38 28.64 11.96
CA GLY A 780 -19.24 27.72 12.75
C GLY A 780 -18.55 27.13 13.99
N GLY A 781 -19.19 26.16 14.67
CA GLY A 781 -18.68 25.51 15.89
C GLY A 781 -19.19 24.07 16.09
N GLU A 782 -18.51 23.28 16.94
CA GLU A 782 -18.86 21.89 17.33
C GLU A 782 -19.37 20.99 16.18
N HIS A 783 -18.76 21.05 14.98
CA HIS A 783 -19.09 20.28 13.77
C HIS A 783 -20.05 20.94 12.73
N ASP A 784 -20.50 22.18 12.96
CA ASP A 784 -21.51 22.86 12.11
C ASP A 784 -20.98 24.09 11.34
N TYR A 785 -19.93 23.95 10.51
CA TYR A 785 -19.45 25.08 9.69
C TYR A 785 -20.37 25.36 8.51
N ARG A 786 -20.46 26.64 8.12
CA ARG A 786 -21.24 27.10 6.97
C ARG A 786 -20.48 28.15 6.16
N LEU A 787 -20.77 28.18 4.87
CA LEU A 787 -20.34 29.25 3.97
C LEU A 787 -21.27 30.46 4.10
N TYR A 788 -20.68 31.64 4.16
CA TYR A 788 -21.35 32.94 4.13
C TYR A 788 -20.80 33.73 2.94
N VAL A 789 -21.68 34.43 2.21
CA VAL A 789 -21.29 35.45 1.23
C VAL A 789 -21.77 36.80 1.73
N VAL A 790 -20.85 37.74 1.86
CA VAL A 790 -21.05 39.04 2.52
C VAL A 790 -20.60 40.16 1.59
N GLY A 791 -21.44 41.17 1.37
CA GLY A 791 -21.06 42.36 0.62
C GLY A 791 -20.02 43.20 1.37
N LEU A 792 -19.27 44.04 0.65
CA LEU A 792 -18.26 44.95 1.24
C LEU A 792 -18.87 46.08 2.09
N ASP A 793 -20.19 46.13 2.20
CA ASP A 793 -20.96 47.00 3.10
C ASP A 793 -21.40 46.29 4.39
N GLY A 794 -21.05 45.01 4.56
CA GLY A 794 -21.40 44.17 5.71
C GLY A 794 -22.74 43.44 5.58
N THR A 795 -23.43 43.54 4.44
CA THR A 795 -24.68 42.81 4.23
C THR A 795 -24.41 41.33 3.97
N VAL A 796 -25.02 40.44 4.77
CA VAL A 796 -24.97 38.99 4.50
C VAL A 796 -25.92 38.69 3.35
N LYS A 797 -25.38 38.56 2.13
CA LYS A 797 -26.12 38.21 0.92
C LYS A 797 -26.59 36.74 0.99
N PHE A 798 -25.76 35.85 1.52
CA PHE A 798 -26.05 34.42 1.54
C PHE A 798 -25.45 33.64 2.74
N ARG A 799 -26.09 32.52 3.12
CA ARG A 799 -25.62 31.54 4.12
C ARG A 799 -26.01 30.10 3.72
N SER A 800 -25.05 29.18 3.70
CA SER A 800 -25.27 27.79 3.28
C SER A 800 -26.22 27.05 4.21
N ARG A 801 -27.03 26.15 3.64
CA ARG A 801 -27.80 25.18 4.42
C ARG A 801 -26.92 24.03 4.87
N GLU A 802 -26.11 23.55 3.94
CA GLU A 802 -25.18 22.44 4.17
C GLU A 802 -24.17 22.77 5.25
N PHE A 803 -23.93 21.77 6.08
CA PHE A 803 -22.91 21.80 7.11
C PHE A 803 -21.62 21.23 6.54
N ILE A 804 -20.56 22.00 6.62
CA ILE A 804 -19.20 21.56 6.35
C ILE A 804 -18.69 20.95 7.67
N ARG A 805 -18.59 19.63 7.76
CA ARG A 805 -18.26 18.94 9.02
C ARG A 805 -16.77 19.08 9.37
N SER A 806 -16.42 18.85 10.64
CA SER A 806 -15.04 18.88 11.12
C SER A 806 -14.45 17.47 11.22
N PRO A 807 -13.14 17.24 10.98
CA PRO A 807 -12.08 18.23 10.76
C PRO A 807 -12.16 18.93 9.40
N PHE A 808 -11.98 20.25 9.41
CA PHE A 808 -11.71 21.10 8.24
C PHE A 808 -10.27 21.60 8.42
N THR A 809 -9.34 21.11 7.61
CA THR A 809 -7.90 21.39 7.77
C THR A 809 -7.34 22.36 6.73
N GLY A 810 -8.07 22.63 5.64
CA GLY A 810 -7.64 23.47 4.52
C GLY A 810 -8.13 24.93 4.55
N THR A 811 -7.87 25.62 3.45
CA THR A 811 -8.40 26.92 3.02
C THR A 811 -9.49 26.73 1.96
N LEU A 812 -10.22 27.80 1.63
CA LEU A 812 -11.22 27.77 0.56
C LEU A 812 -10.56 27.94 -0.80
N SER A 813 -11.17 27.35 -1.82
CA SER A 813 -10.81 27.55 -3.22
C SER A 813 -12.03 28.00 -4.01
N ALA A 814 -11.85 28.50 -5.23
CA ALA A 814 -12.99 28.81 -6.08
C ALA A 814 -12.69 28.63 -7.57
N ALA A 815 -13.67 28.13 -8.31
CA ALA A 815 -13.63 27.96 -9.76
C ALA A 815 -15.06 27.71 -10.28
N ASP A 816 -15.27 27.87 -11.59
CA ASP A 816 -16.51 27.46 -12.25
C ASP A 816 -16.52 25.94 -12.42
N MET A 817 -17.35 25.24 -11.63
CA MET A 817 -17.36 23.78 -11.56
C MET A 817 -18.47 23.14 -12.40
N ASP A 818 -19.50 23.90 -12.80
CA ASP A 818 -20.61 23.39 -13.62
C ASP A 818 -20.78 24.09 -14.98
N GLY A 819 -19.87 24.99 -15.34
CA GLY A 819 -19.85 25.68 -16.63
C GLY A 819 -20.92 26.76 -16.76
N ASP A 820 -21.48 27.23 -15.64
CA ASP A 820 -22.44 28.34 -15.61
C ASP A 820 -21.76 29.72 -15.72
N LEU A 821 -20.42 29.75 -15.75
CA LEU A 821 -19.54 30.91 -15.76
C LEU A 821 -19.44 31.63 -14.42
N TYR A 822 -20.09 31.23 -13.35
CA TYR A 822 -19.94 31.85 -12.04
C TYR A 822 -18.92 31.07 -11.20
N PRO A 823 -18.10 31.75 -10.39
CA PRO A 823 -17.20 31.04 -9.49
C PRO A 823 -17.98 30.37 -8.36
N ASP A 824 -17.80 29.06 -8.21
CA ASP A 824 -18.27 28.26 -7.09
C ASP A 824 -17.21 28.21 -5.99
N VAL A 825 -17.63 28.21 -4.73
CA VAL A 825 -16.72 28.10 -3.58
C VAL A 825 -16.55 26.64 -3.18
N LEU A 826 -15.30 26.20 -3.16
CA LEU A 826 -14.88 24.84 -2.83
C LEU A 826 -14.41 24.73 -1.38
N ALA A 827 -14.77 23.61 -0.73
CA ALA A 827 -14.32 23.28 0.62
C ALA A 827 -14.15 21.76 0.79
N ALA A 828 -13.06 21.34 1.43
CA ALA A 828 -12.81 19.93 1.77
C ALA A 828 -13.00 19.69 3.28
N SER A 829 -13.68 18.60 3.62
CA SER A 829 -14.12 18.24 4.99
C SER A 829 -13.82 16.77 5.29
N MET A 830 -14.24 16.26 6.44
CA MET A 830 -14.37 14.81 6.65
C MET A 830 -15.29 14.20 5.57
N ASN A 831 -14.80 13.18 4.86
CA ASN A 831 -15.42 12.44 3.75
C ASN A 831 -15.86 13.26 2.51
N ASP A 832 -16.16 14.54 2.66
CA ASP A 832 -16.90 15.31 1.66
C ASP A 832 -16.07 16.44 1.04
N LEU A 833 -16.13 16.57 -0.28
CA LEU A 833 -15.76 17.76 -1.04
C LEU A 833 -17.02 18.52 -1.42
N PHE A 834 -17.07 19.79 -1.10
CA PHE A 834 -18.19 20.68 -1.38
C PHE A 834 -17.84 21.65 -2.50
N ALA A 835 -18.79 21.89 -3.40
CA ALA A 835 -18.83 23.04 -4.29
C ALA A 835 -20.17 23.75 -4.08
N LEU A 836 -20.11 25.02 -3.69
CA LEU A 836 -21.27 25.84 -3.34
C LEU A 836 -21.34 27.02 -4.28
N ASN A 837 -22.46 27.17 -4.97
CA ASN A 837 -22.66 28.29 -5.90
C ASN A 837 -22.83 29.62 -5.15
N ARG A 838 -22.97 30.73 -5.87
CA ARG A 838 -23.23 32.06 -5.26
C ARG A 838 -24.52 32.18 -4.44
N SER A 839 -25.45 31.24 -4.64
CA SER A 839 -26.67 31.08 -3.83
C SER A 839 -26.47 30.08 -2.69
N GLY A 840 -25.20 29.71 -2.41
CA GLY A 840 -24.65 28.55 -1.69
C GLY A 840 -25.57 27.38 -1.45
N ASN A 841 -26.21 26.99 -2.54
CA ASN A 841 -26.69 25.65 -2.76
C ASN A 841 -25.54 24.84 -3.37
N LEU A 842 -25.58 23.52 -3.18
CA LEU A 842 -24.62 22.62 -3.79
C LEU A 842 -24.72 22.68 -5.31
N VAL A 843 -23.57 22.80 -5.95
CA VAL A 843 -23.43 22.50 -7.38
C VAL A 843 -23.92 21.07 -7.64
N SER A 844 -24.43 20.81 -8.85
CA SER A 844 -24.95 19.49 -9.19
C SER A 844 -23.88 18.39 -8.93
N ASN A 845 -24.30 17.24 -8.40
CA ASN A 845 -23.46 16.10 -7.98
C ASN A 845 -22.60 16.30 -6.72
N TYR A 846 -22.53 17.51 -6.15
CA TYR A 846 -21.85 17.75 -4.88
C TYR A 846 -22.78 17.48 -3.67
N PRO A 847 -22.22 17.15 -2.49
CA PRO A 847 -20.79 16.92 -2.25
C PRO A 847 -20.30 15.62 -2.89
N PHE A 848 -19.03 15.58 -3.30
CA PHE A 848 -18.39 14.31 -3.59
C PHE A 848 -17.99 13.67 -2.28
N THR A 849 -18.65 12.56 -1.95
CA THR A 849 -18.41 11.81 -0.71
C THR A 849 -17.49 10.63 -1.00
N GLN A 850 -16.40 10.55 -0.25
CA GLN A 850 -15.56 9.36 -0.16
C GLN A 850 -16.07 8.43 0.93
N GLU A 851 -16.01 7.13 0.64
CA GLU A 851 -16.22 6.11 1.65
C GLU A 851 -15.08 6.15 2.67
N SER A 852 -15.38 5.66 3.86
CA SER A 852 -14.42 5.53 4.96
C SER A 852 -13.19 4.73 4.49
N THR A 853 -12.00 5.20 4.84
CA THR A 853 -10.71 4.73 4.29
C THR A 853 -10.44 3.27 4.56
N TYR A 854 -10.96 2.75 5.67
CA TYR A 854 -11.07 1.33 5.94
C TYR A 854 -11.93 1.05 7.16
N THR A 855 -12.38 -0.19 7.19
CA THR A 855 -13.00 -0.84 8.33
C THR A 855 -11.90 -1.32 9.27
N THR A 856 -11.80 -0.76 10.47
CA THR A 856 -11.04 -1.45 11.52
C THR A 856 -11.94 -2.52 12.11
N THR A 857 -11.49 -3.76 12.05
CA THR A 857 -12.17 -4.90 12.67
C THR A 857 -11.54 -5.11 14.03
N GLU A 858 -12.23 -4.67 15.07
CA GLU A 858 -11.88 -5.06 16.44
C GLU A 858 -12.69 -6.30 16.81
N LEU A 859 -11.99 -7.37 17.20
CA LEU A 859 -12.61 -8.57 17.76
C LEU A 859 -12.96 -8.32 19.22
N ALA A 860 -14.17 -7.82 19.46
CA ALA A 860 -14.74 -7.66 20.80
C ALA A 860 -15.65 -8.86 21.12
N GLY A 861 -15.04 -9.99 21.49
CA GLY A 861 -15.73 -11.27 21.66
C GLY A 861 -16.08 -11.92 20.31
N ASN A 862 -17.23 -12.60 20.20
CA ASN A 862 -17.71 -13.28 18.98
C ASN A 862 -18.19 -12.33 17.86
N TRP A 863 -17.80 -11.05 17.89
CA TRP A 863 -18.25 -10.06 16.93
C TRP A 863 -17.06 -9.37 16.31
N ILE A 864 -17.08 -9.30 14.98
CA ILE A 864 -16.32 -8.31 14.21
C ILE A 864 -17.04 -6.98 14.41
N ILE A 865 -16.52 -6.13 15.30
CA ILE A 865 -16.97 -4.74 15.35
C ILE A 865 -16.18 -4.01 14.28
N THR A 866 -16.85 -3.77 13.17
CA THR A 866 -16.36 -2.92 12.11
C THR A 866 -16.64 -1.47 12.48
N VAL A 867 -15.58 -0.69 12.72
CA VAL A 867 -15.68 0.77 12.86
C VAL A 867 -15.10 1.41 11.61
N ASP A 868 -15.90 2.26 10.98
CA ASP A 868 -15.49 3.05 9.84
C ASP A 868 -14.54 4.16 10.30
N VAL A 869 -13.31 4.15 9.78
CA VAL A 869 -12.40 5.28 9.92
C VAL A 869 -12.71 6.27 8.79
N TYR A 870 -13.19 7.46 9.15
CA TYR A 870 -13.55 8.48 8.18
C TYR A 870 -12.35 8.87 7.30
N PHE A 871 -12.61 9.00 6.00
CA PHE A 871 -11.68 9.60 5.06
C PHE A 871 -11.46 11.07 5.42
N GLN A 872 -10.19 11.50 5.49
CA GLN A 872 -9.84 12.89 5.79
C GLN A 872 -9.06 13.48 4.62
N TYR A 873 -9.61 14.53 4.02
CA TYR A 873 -8.83 15.44 3.19
C TYR A 873 -7.95 16.29 4.11
N ALA A 874 -6.64 16.06 4.06
CA ALA A 874 -5.69 16.79 4.92
C ALA A 874 -5.29 18.16 4.34
N SER A 875 -5.59 18.43 3.06
CA SER A 875 -5.30 19.69 2.38
C SER A 875 -6.51 20.33 1.68
N SER A 876 -6.30 21.45 0.98
CA SER A 876 -7.32 22.18 0.20
C SER A 876 -7.32 21.71 -1.26
N PRO A 877 -8.48 21.75 -1.96
CA PRO A 877 -8.52 21.43 -3.38
C PRO A 877 -7.86 22.54 -4.22
N VAL A 878 -7.06 22.16 -5.22
CA VAL A 878 -6.68 23.04 -6.34
C VAL A 878 -7.43 22.64 -7.60
N VAL A 879 -7.59 23.58 -8.53
CA VAL A 879 -8.44 23.40 -9.71
C VAL A 879 -7.65 23.69 -10.98
N ALA A 880 -7.57 22.71 -11.86
CA ALA A 880 -6.95 22.82 -13.18
C ALA A 880 -7.54 21.77 -14.13
N ASP A 881 -7.39 21.94 -15.43
CA ASP A 881 -7.58 20.86 -16.42
C ASP A 881 -6.28 20.05 -16.49
N VAL A 882 -6.17 18.95 -15.74
CA VAL A 882 -4.92 18.18 -15.61
C VAL A 882 -4.80 17.08 -16.64
N ASP A 883 -5.90 16.51 -17.10
CA ASP A 883 -5.89 15.45 -18.11
C ASP A 883 -6.00 15.97 -19.56
N GLY A 884 -6.32 17.26 -19.75
CA GLY A 884 -6.37 17.95 -21.03
C GLY A 884 -7.70 17.79 -21.76
N ASP A 885 -8.78 17.42 -21.07
CA ASP A 885 -10.11 17.25 -21.65
C ASP A 885 -10.91 18.57 -21.77
N GLY A 886 -10.41 19.65 -21.15
CA GLY A 886 -11.00 20.99 -21.14
C GLY A 886 -11.99 21.26 -20.00
N GLY A 887 -12.24 20.27 -19.14
CA GLY A 887 -13.01 20.37 -17.90
C GLY A 887 -12.21 20.88 -16.70
N SER A 888 -12.90 21.23 -15.62
CA SER A 888 -12.28 21.57 -14.34
C SER A 888 -12.06 20.30 -13.53
N ASP A 889 -10.81 20.02 -13.13
CA ASP A 889 -10.47 18.91 -12.24
C ASP A 889 -10.18 19.39 -10.81
N LEU A 890 -10.43 18.52 -9.83
CA LEU A 890 -10.09 18.73 -8.42
C LEU A 890 -8.88 17.91 -8.03
N ILE A 891 -7.82 18.58 -7.56
CA ILE A 891 -6.58 17.93 -7.11
C ILE A 891 -6.41 18.22 -5.63
N ILE A 892 -6.19 17.18 -4.83
CA ILE A 892 -6.14 17.31 -3.37
C ILE A 892 -5.22 16.28 -2.72
N GLY A 893 -4.53 16.68 -1.66
CA GLY A 893 -3.67 15.80 -0.87
C GLY A 893 -4.47 14.83 0.01
N SER A 894 -4.00 13.59 0.07
CA SER A 894 -4.52 12.51 0.91
C SER A 894 -3.41 11.98 1.82
N PRO A 895 -3.65 11.89 3.14
CA PRO A 895 -2.72 11.28 4.08
C PRO A 895 -2.54 9.76 3.86
N GLU A 896 -3.40 9.12 3.07
CA GLU A 896 -3.31 7.69 2.75
C GLU A 896 -2.87 7.43 1.29
N TYR A 897 -3.40 8.20 0.34
CA TYR A 897 -3.28 7.89 -1.09
C TYR A 897 -2.34 8.83 -1.86
N GLY A 898 -1.56 9.65 -1.18
CA GLY A 898 -0.70 10.64 -1.85
C GLY A 898 -1.54 11.78 -2.43
N LEU A 899 -1.48 12.01 -3.74
CA LEU A 899 -2.27 13.06 -4.40
C LEU A 899 -3.47 12.46 -5.12
N LEU A 900 -4.67 12.96 -4.83
CA LEU A 900 -5.92 12.58 -5.51
C LEU A 900 -6.24 13.56 -6.63
N GLY A 901 -6.92 13.07 -7.66
CA GLY A 901 -7.42 13.84 -8.80
C GLY A 901 -8.79 13.31 -9.19
N LEU A 902 -9.78 14.21 -9.24
CA LEU A 902 -11.17 13.90 -9.52
C LEU A 902 -11.69 14.82 -10.64
N ASP A 903 -12.46 14.27 -11.56
CA ASP A 903 -13.25 15.06 -12.50
C ASP A 903 -14.20 15.96 -11.70
N GLY A 904 -14.10 17.27 -11.89
CA GLY A 904 -14.82 18.26 -11.07
C GLY A 904 -16.33 18.32 -11.32
N THR A 905 -16.85 17.64 -12.34
CA THR A 905 -18.29 17.59 -12.64
C THR A 905 -18.94 16.30 -12.10
N THR A 906 -18.22 15.19 -12.18
CA THR A 906 -18.74 13.84 -11.92
C THR A 906 -18.23 13.23 -10.62
N GLY A 907 -17.12 13.74 -10.08
CA GLY A 907 -16.47 13.24 -8.88
C GLY A 907 -15.73 11.91 -9.08
N LYS A 908 -15.58 11.47 -10.34
CA LYS A 908 -14.86 10.24 -10.66
C LYS A 908 -13.35 10.47 -10.61
N PRO A 909 -12.56 9.48 -10.15
CA PRO A 909 -11.12 9.54 -10.26
C PRO A 909 -10.66 9.73 -11.70
N LEU A 910 -9.70 10.63 -11.90
CA LEU A 910 -9.12 10.92 -13.20
C LEU A 910 -8.15 9.81 -13.64
N PRO A 911 -7.88 9.70 -14.95
CA PRO A 911 -6.70 8.97 -15.41
C PRO A 911 -5.46 9.45 -14.64
N PHE A 912 -4.50 8.58 -14.39
CA PHE A 912 -3.26 8.86 -13.63
C PHE A 912 -3.39 8.94 -12.10
N PHE A 913 -4.58 9.18 -11.53
CA PHE A 913 -4.74 9.32 -10.08
C PHE A 913 -5.22 8.03 -9.40
N PRO A 914 -4.89 7.82 -8.12
CA PRO A 914 -4.03 8.66 -7.28
C PRO A 914 -2.54 8.62 -7.68
N LEU A 915 -1.84 9.77 -7.58
CA LEU A 915 -0.39 9.86 -7.73
C LEU A 915 0.27 9.53 -6.40
N MET A 916 0.93 8.38 -6.36
CA MET A 916 1.52 7.86 -5.12
C MET A 916 2.85 8.55 -4.80
N ALA A 917 3.08 8.74 -3.50
CA ALA A 917 4.30 9.29 -2.91
C ALA A 917 4.83 8.35 -1.83
N THR A 918 6.04 8.60 -1.32
CA THR A 918 6.65 7.73 -0.28
C THR A 918 5.95 7.85 1.09
N ALA A 919 5.05 8.82 1.24
CA ALA A 919 4.12 8.99 2.35
C ALA A 919 2.83 9.69 1.88
N GLY A 920 1.86 9.82 2.79
CA GLY A 920 0.69 10.67 2.59
C GLY A 920 1.07 12.11 2.28
N ILE A 921 0.16 12.85 1.64
CA ILE A 921 0.34 14.27 1.33
C ILE A 921 -0.70 15.06 2.09
N SER A 922 -0.26 15.76 3.15
CA SER A 922 -1.08 16.73 3.87
C SER A 922 -0.92 18.16 3.36
N ALA A 923 0.04 18.40 2.46
CA ALA A 923 0.29 19.69 1.82
C ALA A 923 -0.81 20.07 0.82
N VAL A 924 -1.10 21.37 0.68
CA VAL A 924 -1.88 21.86 -0.46
C VAL A 924 -1.00 21.75 -1.72
N PRO A 925 -1.45 21.04 -2.77
CA PRO A 925 -0.70 20.94 -4.01
C PRO A 925 -0.58 22.28 -4.73
N LEU A 926 0.37 22.37 -5.64
CA LEU A 926 0.60 23.50 -6.53
C LEU A 926 0.42 23.04 -7.97
N ALA A 927 -0.45 23.70 -8.74
CA ALA A 927 -0.56 23.57 -10.19
C ALA A 927 0.12 24.77 -10.86
N VAL A 928 1.10 24.52 -11.72
CA VAL A 928 1.97 25.57 -12.30
C VAL A 928 2.63 25.07 -13.57
N ASP A 929 2.86 25.94 -14.56
CA ASP A 929 3.79 25.68 -15.67
C ASP A 929 5.21 26.05 -15.21
N LEU A 930 5.92 25.10 -14.63
CA LEU A 930 7.18 25.35 -13.94
C LEU A 930 8.33 25.55 -14.93
N ASP A 931 8.34 24.83 -16.04
CA ASP A 931 9.43 24.85 -17.02
C ASP A 931 9.14 25.64 -18.30
N GLY A 932 7.94 26.22 -18.41
CA GLY A 932 7.55 27.10 -19.50
C GLY A 932 7.26 26.36 -20.80
N ASP A 933 6.97 25.05 -20.74
CA ASP A 933 6.65 24.25 -21.92
C ASP A 933 5.18 24.37 -22.38
N GLY A 934 4.37 25.11 -21.62
CA GLY A 934 2.95 25.37 -21.89
C GLY A 934 2.01 24.29 -21.35
N LYS A 935 2.54 23.25 -20.70
CA LYS A 935 1.77 22.27 -19.92
C LYS A 935 1.88 22.60 -18.45
N LEU A 936 0.99 22.01 -17.66
CA LEU A 936 1.06 22.17 -16.22
C LEU A 936 1.84 21.02 -15.57
N GLU A 937 2.58 21.36 -14.53
CA GLU A 937 3.07 20.48 -13.50
C GLU A 937 2.19 20.56 -12.25
N LEU A 938 2.11 19.44 -11.53
CA LEU A 938 1.64 19.39 -10.15
C LEU A 938 2.83 19.23 -9.22
N ALA A 939 2.85 19.95 -8.10
CA ALA A 939 3.91 19.86 -7.11
C ALA A 939 3.33 19.72 -5.70
N ALA A 940 3.88 18.81 -4.91
CA ALA A 940 3.47 18.61 -3.51
C ALA A 940 4.59 17.95 -2.70
N GLY A 941 4.62 18.24 -1.40
CA GLY A 941 5.48 17.57 -0.44
C GLY A 941 4.74 16.47 0.31
N ASP A 942 5.37 15.31 0.47
CA ASP A 942 4.83 14.25 1.32
C ASP A 942 5.19 14.45 2.79
N ASP A 943 4.46 13.74 3.65
CA ASP A 943 4.57 13.83 5.10
C ASP A 943 5.88 13.22 5.64
N SER A 944 6.64 12.52 4.79
CA SER A 944 7.97 11.98 5.09
C SER A 944 9.11 12.90 4.71
N GLY A 945 8.85 14.05 4.08
CA GLY A 945 9.85 15.05 3.71
C GLY A 945 10.49 14.83 2.33
N THR A 946 9.78 14.16 1.42
CA THR A 946 10.09 14.13 -0.03
C THR A 946 9.20 15.10 -0.80
N PHE A 947 9.80 15.94 -1.64
CA PHE A 947 9.09 16.92 -2.47
C PHE A 947 9.04 16.49 -3.93
N TYR A 948 7.85 16.48 -4.51
CA TYR A 948 7.56 15.95 -5.84
C TYR A 948 7.12 17.06 -6.79
N VAL A 949 7.45 16.89 -8.07
CA VAL A 949 6.91 17.69 -9.17
C VAL A 949 6.64 16.72 -10.32
N TRP A 950 5.37 16.58 -10.70
CA TRP A 950 4.88 15.70 -11.75
C TRP A 950 4.46 16.51 -12.98
N LYS A 951 4.81 16.05 -14.17
CA LYS A 951 4.33 16.59 -15.46
C LYS A 951 2.93 16.07 -15.75
N MET A 952 1.99 16.95 -16.10
CA MET A 952 0.64 16.56 -16.52
C MET A 952 0.44 16.82 -18.01
N PRO A 953 -0.46 16.07 -18.69
CA PRO A 953 -0.76 16.30 -20.09
C PRO A 953 -1.57 17.59 -20.33
N GLY A 954 -2.30 18.08 -19.32
CA GLY A 954 -3.13 19.28 -19.37
C GLY A 954 -2.37 20.57 -19.64
N PRO A 955 -3.01 21.57 -20.30
CA PRO A 955 -2.37 22.82 -20.65
C PRO A 955 -2.28 23.77 -19.45
N ALA A 956 -1.24 24.61 -19.40
CA ALA A 956 -1.08 25.65 -18.39
C ALA A 956 -2.29 26.63 -18.32
N SER A 957 -2.92 26.90 -19.47
CA SER A 957 -4.14 27.73 -19.57
C SER A 957 -5.38 27.10 -18.91
N GLY A 958 -5.29 25.81 -18.55
CA GLY A 958 -6.30 25.05 -17.83
C GLY A 958 -6.34 25.33 -16.33
N ILE A 959 -5.31 25.97 -15.76
CA ILE A 959 -5.25 26.25 -14.32
C ILE A 959 -6.28 27.32 -13.96
N LYS A 960 -7.14 27.02 -12.98
CA LYS A 960 -8.19 27.93 -12.47
C LYS A 960 -7.92 28.39 -11.05
N TRP A 961 -7.36 27.52 -10.23
CA TRP A 961 -6.97 27.79 -8.85
C TRP A 961 -5.63 27.09 -8.58
N PRO A 962 -4.49 27.81 -8.61
CA PRO A 962 -3.17 27.17 -8.70
C PRO A 962 -2.63 26.64 -7.38
N CYS A 963 -2.93 27.27 -6.24
CA CYS A 963 -2.27 26.95 -4.97
C CYS A 963 -3.12 27.37 -3.75
N ALA A 964 -2.59 27.10 -2.55
CA ALA A 964 -3.20 27.61 -1.32
C ALA A 964 -3.33 29.15 -1.37
N TYR A 965 -4.42 29.70 -0.83
CA TYR A 965 -4.63 31.14 -0.70
C TYR A 965 -4.71 31.92 -2.04
N HIS A 966 -5.02 31.22 -3.13
CA HIS A 966 -5.10 31.71 -4.52
C HIS A 966 -3.75 31.94 -5.22
N ASP A 967 -2.83 32.68 -4.59
CA ASP A 967 -1.55 33.05 -5.19
C ASP A 967 -0.41 33.08 -4.16
N ALA A 968 0.83 33.24 -4.64
CA ALA A 968 2.02 33.26 -3.77
C ALA A 968 2.05 34.45 -2.78
N CYS A 969 1.29 35.52 -3.01
CA CYS A 969 1.14 36.64 -2.07
C CYS A 969 0.03 36.38 -1.03
N HIS A 970 -0.70 35.28 -1.15
CA HIS A 970 -1.86 34.90 -0.35
C HIS A 970 -2.98 35.93 -0.37
N THR A 971 -3.28 36.52 -1.52
CA THR A 971 -4.27 37.62 -1.57
C THR A 971 -5.69 37.16 -1.23
N GLY A 972 -6.03 35.88 -1.48
CA GLY A 972 -7.41 35.40 -1.44
C GLY A 972 -8.35 36.14 -2.41
N LEU A 973 -7.80 36.87 -3.40
CA LEU A 973 -8.53 37.74 -4.31
C LEU A 973 -8.56 37.14 -5.72
N ILE A 974 -9.77 36.99 -6.28
CA ILE A 974 -9.96 36.62 -7.69
C ILE A 974 -10.24 37.91 -8.49
N LEU A 975 -9.45 38.14 -9.54
CA LEU A 975 -9.60 39.32 -10.39
C LEU A 975 -10.66 39.09 -11.47
N GLU A 976 -11.32 40.17 -11.90
CA GLU A 976 -12.27 40.12 -13.03
C GLU A 976 -11.62 39.58 -14.31
N SER A 977 -10.32 39.82 -14.49
CA SER A 977 -9.55 39.30 -15.64
C SER A 977 -9.31 37.79 -15.61
N GLU A 978 -9.46 37.15 -14.45
CA GLU A 978 -9.29 35.71 -14.26
C GLU A 978 -10.63 34.98 -14.42
N LEU A 979 -11.75 35.70 -14.25
CA LEU A 979 -13.07 35.16 -14.51
C LEU A 979 -13.29 34.94 -16.02
N PRO A 980 -13.96 33.84 -16.42
CA PRO A 980 -14.34 33.62 -17.81
C PRO A 980 -15.08 34.83 -18.41
N PRO A 981 -14.86 35.18 -19.70
CA PRO A 981 -15.53 36.30 -20.32
C PRO A 981 -17.05 36.21 -20.20
N TRP A 982 -17.67 37.23 -19.58
CA TRP A 982 -19.11 37.24 -19.40
C TRP A 982 -19.83 37.54 -20.71
N GLN A 983 -20.79 36.70 -21.06
CA GLN A 983 -21.77 36.98 -22.12
C GLN A 983 -23.17 36.75 -21.55
N PRO A 984 -24.03 37.79 -21.47
CA PRO A 984 -25.40 37.62 -21.01
C PRO A 984 -26.12 36.60 -21.90
N ARG A 985 -26.48 35.45 -21.34
CA ARG A 985 -27.26 34.44 -22.07
C ARG A 985 -28.69 34.94 -22.20
N THR A 986 -29.22 35.00 -23.43
CA THR A 986 -30.61 35.40 -23.66
C THR A 986 -31.52 34.18 -23.57
N HIS A 987 -32.22 34.07 -22.45
CA HIS A 987 -33.14 32.96 -22.21
C HIS A 987 -34.57 33.30 -22.63
N THR A 988 -35.21 32.36 -23.33
CA THR A 988 -36.60 32.52 -23.78
C THR A 988 -37.60 32.25 -22.67
N GLY A 989 -37.21 31.67 -21.51
CA GLY A 989 -38.02 31.34 -20.33
C GLY A 989 -37.48 31.98 -19.04
N LEU A 990 -38.29 32.02 -17.97
CA LEU A 990 -37.87 32.39 -16.61
C LEU A 990 -37.29 31.20 -15.83
N VAL A 991 -37.70 29.96 -16.17
CA VAL A 991 -37.35 28.74 -15.44
C VAL A 991 -36.98 27.64 -16.43
N ASP A 992 -35.77 27.09 -16.30
CA ASP A 992 -35.29 26.00 -17.16
C ASP A 992 -35.69 24.63 -16.60
N LYS A 993 -35.05 24.24 -15.49
CA LYS A 993 -35.23 22.95 -14.82
C LYS A 993 -36.09 23.10 -13.56
N LEU A 994 -36.89 22.08 -13.25
CA LEU A 994 -37.65 21.95 -12.00
C LEU A 994 -37.81 20.47 -11.63
N TYR A 995 -37.37 20.09 -10.44
CA TYR A 995 -37.57 18.75 -9.91
C TYR A 995 -37.61 18.75 -8.37
N VAL A 996 -37.95 17.60 -7.79
CA VAL A 996 -38.00 17.41 -6.35
C VAL A 996 -37.22 16.18 -5.92
N TYR A 997 -36.56 16.24 -4.77
CA TYR A 997 -35.82 15.12 -4.21
C TYR A 997 -35.74 15.17 -2.65
N PRO A 998 -35.63 14.02 -1.96
CA PRO A 998 -35.90 12.68 -2.51
C PRO A 998 -37.37 12.55 -2.93
N ASN A 999 -37.65 11.71 -3.92
CA ASN A 999 -39.01 11.47 -4.41
C ASN A 999 -39.18 9.97 -4.72
N PRO A 1000 -39.91 9.19 -3.89
CA PRO A 1000 -40.84 9.65 -2.85
C PRO A 1000 -40.18 10.32 -1.64
N ALA A 1001 -40.85 11.34 -1.11
CA ALA A 1001 -40.40 12.14 0.02
C ALA A 1001 -41.00 11.66 1.34
N GLY A 1002 -40.24 11.77 2.42
CA GLY A 1002 -40.70 11.48 3.79
C GLY A 1002 -41.30 12.71 4.47
N SER A 1003 -40.61 13.19 5.52
CA SER A 1003 -41.04 14.36 6.31
C SER A 1003 -40.74 15.71 5.66
N SER A 1004 -39.91 15.76 4.62
CA SER A 1004 -39.56 16.97 3.88
C SER A 1004 -39.15 16.63 2.46
N VAL A 1005 -39.17 17.63 1.58
CA VAL A 1005 -38.67 17.51 0.20
C VAL A 1005 -37.96 18.78 -0.23
N ASN A 1006 -36.89 18.66 -1.02
CA ASN A 1006 -36.24 19.78 -1.67
C ASN A 1006 -36.86 20.00 -3.05
N VAL A 1007 -37.25 21.24 -3.35
CA VAL A 1007 -37.67 21.69 -4.68
C VAL A 1007 -36.51 22.46 -5.30
N ARG A 1008 -35.88 21.87 -6.31
CA ARG A 1008 -34.74 22.47 -7.03
C ARG A 1008 -35.16 22.95 -8.40
N TYR A 1009 -34.73 24.16 -8.74
CA TYR A 1009 -35.04 24.78 -10.02
C TYR A 1009 -33.93 25.72 -10.47
N HIS A 1010 -33.69 25.75 -11.76
CA HIS A 1010 -32.77 26.70 -12.38
C HIS A 1010 -33.55 27.92 -12.85
N LEU A 1011 -33.17 29.09 -12.34
CA LEU A 1011 -33.82 30.36 -12.65
C LEU A 1011 -32.94 31.17 -13.60
N HIS A 1012 -33.52 31.74 -14.65
CA HIS A 1012 -32.80 32.68 -15.52
C HIS A 1012 -32.95 34.10 -15.00
N ASP A 1013 -34.10 34.73 -15.22
CA ASP A 1013 -34.30 36.14 -14.83
C ASP A 1013 -35.69 36.35 -14.24
N ALA A 1014 -35.89 35.95 -12.99
CA ALA A 1014 -37.08 36.31 -12.22
C ALA A 1014 -36.69 36.99 -10.91
N ASP A 1015 -37.53 37.93 -10.46
CA ASP A 1015 -37.35 38.67 -9.21
C ASP A 1015 -38.13 38.03 -8.05
N GLU A 1016 -39.09 37.17 -8.35
CA GLU A 1016 -39.95 36.50 -7.34
C GLU A 1016 -40.25 35.06 -7.78
N VAL A 1017 -40.15 34.12 -6.83
CA VAL A 1017 -40.56 32.73 -7.00
C VAL A 1017 -41.54 32.33 -5.89
N LYS A 1018 -42.67 31.73 -6.28
CA LYS A 1018 -43.70 31.20 -5.36
C LYS A 1018 -43.93 29.72 -5.62
N LEU A 1019 -43.93 28.92 -4.56
CA LEU A 1019 -44.13 27.48 -4.59
C LEU A 1019 -45.43 27.09 -3.88
N ARG A 1020 -46.15 26.11 -4.43
CA ARG A 1020 -47.40 25.59 -3.85
C ARG A 1020 -47.53 24.09 -4.08
N LEU A 1021 -47.98 23.35 -3.06
CA LEU A 1021 -48.40 21.96 -3.21
C LEU A 1021 -49.86 21.89 -3.66
N LEU A 1022 -50.15 21.06 -4.64
CA LEU A 1022 -51.48 20.77 -5.14
C LEU A 1022 -51.77 19.28 -5.02
N ASP A 1023 -53.01 18.91 -4.74
CA ASP A 1023 -53.46 17.53 -4.87
C ASP A 1023 -53.62 17.12 -6.36
N MET A 1024 -54.01 15.88 -6.61
CA MET A 1024 -54.21 15.38 -7.98
C MET A 1024 -55.42 16.00 -8.70
N ALA A 1025 -56.32 16.66 -7.97
CA ALA A 1025 -57.41 17.45 -8.55
C ALA A 1025 -56.98 18.89 -8.88
N GLY A 1026 -55.79 19.31 -8.43
CA GLY A 1026 -55.24 20.65 -8.62
C GLY A 1026 -55.56 21.63 -7.49
N GLU A 1027 -56.15 21.16 -6.39
CA GLU A 1027 -56.49 22.00 -5.24
C GLU A 1027 -55.28 22.21 -4.32
N PRO A 1028 -55.06 23.44 -3.80
CA PRO A 1028 -53.95 23.72 -2.88
C PRO A 1028 -53.99 22.88 -1.60
N VAL A 1029 -52.84 22.29 -1.26
CA VAL A 1029 -52.62 21.54 -0.03
C VAL A 1029 -51.66 22.33 0.85
N GLY A 1030 -52.22 23.13 1.76
CA GLY A 1030 -51.45 24.01 2.65
C GLY A 1030 -51.24 25.42 2.08
N ALA A 1031 -50.32 26.16 2.70
CA ALA A 1031 -50.00 27.54 2.33
C ALA A 1031 -49.07 27.59 1.10
N GLU A 1032 -49.01 28.76 0.45
CA GLU A 1032 -47.95 29.07 -0.51
C GLU A 1032 -46.66 29.43 0.23
N PHE A 1033 -45.52 29.10 -0.37
CA PHE A 1033 -44.20 29.33 0.18
C PHE A 1033 -43.37 30.18 -0.78
N ASP A 1034 -42.53 31.06 -0.22
CA ASP A 1034 -41.55 31.82 -0.98
C ASP A 1034 -40.37 30.94 -1.39
N GLY A 1035 -40.02 30.97 -2.67
CA GLY A 1035 -38.81 30.37 -3.19
C GLY A 1035 -37.68 31.38 -3.29
N GLN A 1036 -36.44 30.90 -3.26
CA GLN A 1036 -35.27 31.70 -3.64
C GLN A 1036 -35.40 32.17 -5.10
N ALA A 1037 -34.99 33.41 -5.37
CA ALA A 1037 -35.09 34.04 -6.69
C ALA A 1037 -33.72 34.58 -7.16
N VAL A 1038 -32.65 33.80 -6.96
CA VAL A 1038 -31.32 34.17 -7.46
C VAL A 1038 -31.27 33.90 -8.96
N LYS A 1039 -30.93 34.93 -9.74
CA LYS A 1039 -30.91 34.90 -11.20
C LYS A 1039 -29.74 34.08 -11.72
N ASP A 1040 -29.94 33.46 -12.87
CA ASP A 1040 -29.01 32.58 -13.60
C ASP A 1040 -28.38 31.48 -12.73
N ALA A 1041 -29.09 30.99 -11.71
CA ALA A 1041 -28.57 30.06 -10.71
C ALA A 1041 -29.53 28.91 -10.42
N ASP A 1042 -28.96 27.80 -9.94
CA ASP A 1042 -29.72 26.78 -9.24
C ASP A 1042 -30.17 27.26 -7.86
N ASN A 1043 -31.48 27.28 -7.67
CA ASN A 1043 -32.16 27.68 -6.46
C ASN A 1043 -32.82 26.46 -5.80
N GLU A 1044 -32.92 26.50 -4.47
CA GLU A 1044 -33.52 25.39 -3.73
C GLU A 1044 -34.37 25.83 -2.54
N THR A 1045 -35.55 25.24 -2.45
CA THR A 1045 -36.47 25.46 -1.33
C THR A 1045 -36.93 24.15 -0.72
N THR A 1046 -36.62 23.94 0.56
CA THR A 1046 -37.10 22.79 1.33
C THR A 1046 -38.52 23.02 1.81
N VAL A 1047 -39.40 22.06 1.55
CA VAL A 1047 -40.80 22.08 1.96
C VAL A 1047 -40.99 21.05 3.08
N ASP A 1048 -41.53 21.49 4.21
CA ASP A 1048 -41.91 20.61 5.33
C ASP A 1048 -43.20 19.86 4.99
N LEU A 1049 -43.14 18.53 5.01
CA LEU A 1049 -44.24 17.63 4.68
C LEU A 1049 -44.81 16.92 5.92
N LYS A 1050 -44.34 17.22 7.14
CA LYS A 1050 -44.80 16.56 8.38
C LYS A 1050 -46.31 16.62 8.61
N LYS A 1051 -46.97 17.66 8.07
CA LYS A 1051 -48.43 17.84 8.15
C LYS A 1051 -49.20 17.39 6.91
N ILE A 1052 -48.50 16.92 5.88
CA ILE A 1052 -49.08 16.46 4.61
C ILE A 1052 -49.31 14.95 4.69
N THR A 1053 -50.52 14.50 4.33
CA THR A 1053 -50.86 13.07 4.33
C THR A 1053 -50.08 12.30 3.25
N PRO A 1054 -49.73 11.01 3.45
CA PRO A 1054 -49.15 10.20 2.39
C PRO A 1054 -50.03 10.20 1.12
N GLY A 1055 -49.43 10.27 -0.05
CA GLY A 1055 -50.15 10.36 -1.33
C GLY A 1055 -49.34 11.03 -2.44
N THR A 1056 -49.98 11.25 -3.58
CA THR A 1056 -49.38 11.92 -4.75
C THR A 1056 -49.86 13.35 -4.84
N TYR A 1057 -48.93 14.27 -5.08
CA TYR A 1057 -49.12 15.70 -5.16
C TYR A 1057 -48.39 16.26 -6.39
N VAL A 1058 -48.66 17.52 -6.71
CA VAL A 1058 -47.95 18.30 -7.71
C VAL A 1058 -47.38 19.55 -7.06
N VAL A 1059 -46.07 19.77 -7.21
CA VAL A 1059 -45.44 21.04 -6.86
C VAL A 1059 -45.62 22.00 -8.03
N ARG A 1060 -46.27 23.14 -7.76
CA ARG A 1060 -46.41 24.26 -8.68
C ARG A 1060 -45.39 25.33 -8.34
N LEU A 1061 -44.53 25.66 -9.30
CA LEU A 1061 -43.61 26.78 -9.23
C LEU A 1061 -44.11 27.91 -10.11
N GLU A 1062 -44.14 29.12 -9.57
CA GLU A 1062 -44.46 30.35 -10.29
C GLU A 1062 -43.31 31.36 -10.16
N ALA A 1063 -42.70 31.73 -11.29
CA ALA A 1063 -41.64 32.73 -11.36
C ALA A 1063 -42.17 34.02 -12.03
N LYS A 1064 -41.75 35.19 -11.54
CA LYS A 1064 -42.18 36.50 -12.02
C LYS A 1064 -41.04 37.50 -12.16
N ARG A 1065 -41.15 38.35 -13.18
CA ARG A 1065 -40.48 39.65 -13.27
C ARG A 1065 -41.48 40.68 -13.84
N PRO A 1066 -41.21 42.00 -13.79
CA PRO A 1066 -42.09 42.99 -14.41
C PRO A 1066 -42.51 42.60 -15.85
N GLY A 1067 -43.81 42.49 -16.08
CA GLY A 1067 -44.39 42.19 -17.40
C GLY A 1067 -44.31 40.72 -17.86
N ARG A 1068 -43.76 39.81 -17.06
CA ARG A 1068 -43.61 38.39 -17.43
C ARG A 1068 -43.82 37.43 -16.26
N ARG A 1069 -44.55 36.34 -16.50
CA ARG A 1069 -44.85 35.29 -15.53
C ARG A 1069 -44.71 33.92 -16.19
N GLU A 1070 -44.11 32.97 -15.49
CA GLU A 1070 -43.97 31.60 -15.93
C GLU A 1070 -44.36 30.63 -14.81
N VAL A 1071 -44.97 29.50 -15.18
CA VAL A 1071 -45.42 28.48 -14.24
C VAL A 1071 -44.94 27.12 -14.72
N LYS A 1072 -44.32 26.34 -13.82
CA LYS A 1072 -43.85 24.97 -14.05
C LYS A 1072 -44.44 24.05 -12.98
N PHE A 1073 -44.52 22.77 -13.30
CA PHE A 1073 -45.06 21.74 -12.42
C PHE A 1073 -44.12 20.55 -12.35
N THR A 1074 -44.02 19.92 -11.18
CA THR A 1074 -43.35 18.62 -11.02
C THR A 1074 -44.12 17.74 -10.04
N LYS A 1075 -43.98 16.42 -10.17
CA LYS A 1075 -44.73 15.44 -9.36
C LYS A 1075 -44.01 15.16 -8.06
N LEU A 1076 -44.76 14.99 -6.97
CA LEU A 1076 -44.26 14.62 -5.66
C LEU A 1076 -45.06 13.44 -5.11
N ALA A 1077 -44.39 12.38 -4.67
CA ALA A 1077 -44.99 11.36 -3.85
C ALA A 1077 -44.55 11.56 -2.40
N VAL A 1078 -45.47 11.47 -1.43
CA VAL A 1078 -45.19 11.54 0.00
C VAL A 1078 -45.49 10.19 0.63
N ILE A 1079 -44.51 9.63 1.33
CA ILE A 1079 -44.57 8.35 2.04
C ILE A 1079 -44.23 8.56 3.51
N ARG A 1080 -44.65 7.63 4.37
CA ARG A 1080 -44.34 7.64 5.81
C ARG A 1080 -44.03 6.25 6.30
#